data_AF-A0AAV2PKH2-F1
#
_entry.id   AF-A0AAV2PKH2-F1
#
_cell.length_a   1.000
_cell.length_b   1.000
_cell.length_c   1.000
_cell.angle_alpha   90.00
_cell.angle_beta   90.00
_cell.angle_gamma   90.00
#
_symmetry.space_group_name_H-M   'P 1'
#
loop_
_entity.id
_entity.type
_entity.pdbx_description
1 polymer ?
#
loop_
_entity_poly.entity_id
_entity_poly.type
_entity_poly.pdbx_seq_one_letter_code
_entity_poly.pdbx_strand_id
1 'polypeptide(L)'
;GLAADYMIVSATQYIVDGKLGDDSNSGKRTGDAFRTIQRCVEELKVSKPGDECRLRSGRYHEEVHISGLKGTSDKPFIIGGYGDERPIWDGTVLIQPKSWSFDKTTGICSASIKDDIFALLLDDELLTPARWPNALWSDKTLFNNKYWGHCDEKSSYGNIIDDGFADLAKSGIDANGSMAILNIGSWITYVRPVLSHKPGSPKFTYDHDMGTVPWNKKHNQYYLEASLSLLDAPEEWFYDNITNILYYIPRSGICPDPKSTALRGRTIDYGLTIKDTNGLKISNMTFLAANINAYSTSRSKKKGTKYTRINEIHLDSLMFKFPSSSHRMLGSTDQPKYTRLISRTRHNKNIVRGHVSVVNCTFEGSEGPALVHDGIGNYIHNNFFEYNIFTGQTYGWEVAVGGVILGNGEDETISQNYLSYNGGSEGIKTGLTPTVKFNHIVGHCAGSNQNDGGAIQITIPGQNGANISHNWVRDSPKHSIRFDTPHPLNGRKVGTNGYVGYNVVWDTKGMSIKGDNHTVANNLVIDRNNKGKCSLCVFYKLWKYIDIFNNYTTTINNGATQADGGKDAARLPNNHPLPGAVVDNNYSDKDVLKQVVDPDNWDFRPVAGGEFTAGASLIGPYLPGSKVKTYWIPGRKLFKTSTPVPVSDGTTSFTRDVVMFLGGYMADKHHFYFGMDKTRVEKATKSDTEYQYTLHDDEENVLSLPTLKKGSQYFWRVDAQRQGTNYKGDVWNFNT
;
A
#
# COMPACT_ATOMS: atom_id res chain seq x y z
N GLY A 1 -17.67 17.71 -56.73
CA GLY A 1 -18.24 17.92 -55.39
C GLY A 1 -17.33 17.28 -54.39
N LEU A 2 -16.82 18.09 -53.46
CA LEU A 2 -15.81 17.89 -52.43
C LEU A 2 -15.66 16.45 -51.86
N ALA A 3 -14.44 15.91 -51.99
CA ALA A 3 -13.91 14.87 -51.11
C ALA A 3 -13.57 15.52 -49.77
N ALA A 4 -14.13 15.01 -48.68
CA ALA A 4 -13.78 15.44 -47.34
C ALA A 4 -12.50 14.72 -46.93
N ASP A 5 -11.37 15.44 -46.95
CA ASP A 5 -10.13 15.04 -46.31
C ASP A 5 -10.38 14.87 -44.81
N TYR A 6 -10.38 13.63 -44.34
CA TYR A 6 -10.22 13.34 -42.92
C TYR A 6 -8.77 13.67 -42.54
N MET A 7 -8.51 14.91 -42.12
CA MET A 7 -7.26 15.23 -41.43
C MET A 7 -7.20 14.40 -40.15
N ILE A 8 -6.36 13.36 -40.14
CA ILE A 8 -5.87 12.73 -38.92
C ILE A 8 -4.96 13.77 -38.26
N VAL A 9 -5.55 14.69 -37.47
CA VAL A 9 -4.74 15.68 -36.76
C VAL A 9 -4.05 14.96 -35.59
N SER A 10 -2.78 14.60 -35.77
CA SER A 10 -1.92 14.01 -34.72
C SER A 10 -1.93 14.88 -33.45
N ALA A 11 -1.80 14.24 -32.28
CA ALA A 11 -1.64 14.95 -31.02
C ALA A 11 -0.44 15.91 -31.08
N THR A 12 -0.61 17.14 -30.59
CA THR A 12 0.49 18.10 -30.43
C THR A 12 1.20 17.79 -29.12
N GLN A 13 2.54 17.70 -29.17
CA GLN A 13 3.37 17.59 -27.96
C GLN A 13 3.94 18.96 -27.61
N TYR A 14 3.63 19.43 -26.41
CA TYR A 14 4.25 20.59 -25.79
C TYR A 14 5.32 20.13 -24.81
N ILE A 15 6.52 20.70 -24.90
CA ILE A 15 7.70 20.26 -24.17
C ILE A 15 8.01 21.26 -23.07
N VAL A 16 8.34 20.73 -21.89
CA VAL A 16 8.80 21.50 -20.74
C VAL A 16 10.23 21.09 -20.39
N ASP A 17 11.14 22.06 -20.32
CA ASP A 17 12.51 21.88 -19.85
C ASP A 17 12.78 22.89 -18.72
N GLY A 18 12.85 22.41 -17.48
CA GLY A 18 12.98 23.28 -16.30
C GLY A 18 14.31 24.03 -16.23
N LYS A 19 15.30 23.65 -17.04
CA LYS A 19 16.65 24.26 -17.03
C LYS A 19 16.87 25.17 -18.22
N LEU A 20 16.47 24.76 -19.41
CA LEU A 20 16.75 25.46 -20.67
C LEU A 20 15.51 26.13 -21.28
N GLY A 21 14.32 25.86 -20.76
CA GLY A 21 13.08 26.43 -21.27
C GLY A 21 12.82 27.88 -20.85
N ASP A 22 11.89 28.52 -21.56
CA ASP A 22 11.37 29.85 -21.29
C ASP A 22 9.84 29.83 -21.50
N ASP A 23 9.04 30.41 -20.60
CA ASP A 23 7.58 30.36 -20.69
C ASP A 23 7.00 31.26 -21.80
N SER A 24 7.83 32.10 -22.43
CA SER A 24 7.51 32.85 -23.65
C SER A 24 7.64 32.03 -24.94
N ASN A 25 8.28 30.86 -24.89
CA ASN A 25 8.44 29.96 -26.02
C ASN A 25 7.12 29.32 -26.47
N SER A 26 7.12 28.63 -27.61
CA SER A 26 5.90 27.94 -28.10
C SER A 26 5.67 26.56 -27.48
N GLY A 27 6.70 25.94 -26.90
CA GLY A 27 6.68 24.59 -26.36
C GLY A 27 6.73 23.49 -27.43
N LYS A 28 6.70 23.79 -28.73
CA LYS A 28 6.47 22.77 -29.78
C LYS A 28 7.71 21.92 -30.14
N ARG A 29 8.89 22.25 -29.62
CA ARG A 29 10.15 21.55 -29.86
C ARG A 29 11.11 21.76 -28.70
N THR A 30 12.10 20.88 -28.55
CA THR A 30 13.04 20.88 -27.40
C THR A 30 13.83 22.19 -27.25
N GLY A 31 14.28 22.79 -28.36
CA GLY A 31 14.99 24.09 -28.34
C GLY A 31 14.08 25.31 -28.18
N ASP A 32 12.78 25.11 -27.97
CA ASP A 32 11.74 26.13 -27.80
C ASP A 32 10.73 25.64 -26.75
N ALA A 33 11.24 25.00 -25.70
CA ALA A 33 10.45 24.40 -24.63
C ALA A 33 9.95 25.47 -23.65
N PHE A 34 8.80 25.21 -23.02
CA PHE A 34 8.37 25.96 -21.84
C PHE A 34 9.31 25.70 -20.67
N ARG A 35 9.37 26.62 -19.70
CA ARG A 35 10.14 26.43 -18.48
C ARG A 35 9.35 25.69 -17.41
N THR A 36 8.06 26.02 -17.27
CA THR A 36 7.21 25.56 -16.17
C THR A 36 6.14 24.55 -16.63
N ILE A 37 5.78 23.66 -15.71
CA ILE A 37 4.67 22.73 -15.93
C ILE A 37 3.35 23.50 -16.02
N GLN A 38 3.17 24.53 -15.19
CA GLN A 38 1.93 25.32 -15.17
C GLN A 38 1.66 26.01 -16.52
N ARG A 39 2.68 26.57 -17.18
CA ARG A 39 2.53 27.17 -18.53
C ARG A 39 2.07 26.16 -19.56
N CYS A 40 2.63 24.95 -19.53
CA CYS A 40 2.22 23.86 -20.40
C CYS A 40 0.77 23.44 -20.16
N VAL A 41 0.33 23.35 -18.90
CA VAL A 41 -1.08 23.09 -18.55
C VAL A 41 -2.02 24.18 -19.05
N GLU A 42 -1.61 25.44 -19.04
CA GLU A 42 -2.40 26.55 -19.60
C GLU A 42 -2.57 26.42 -21.11
N GLU A 43 -1.52 25.99 -21.81
CA GLU A 43 -1.58 25.68 -23.23
C GLU A 43 -2.56 24.53 -23.52
N LEU A 44 -2.55 23.47 -22.68
CA LEU A 44 -3.50 22.37 -22.82
C LEU A 44 -4.97 22.83 -22.73
N LYS A 45 -5.27 23.86 -21.93
CA LYS A 45 -6.65 24.38 -21.76
C LYS A 45 -7.23 25.01 -23.03
N VAL A 46 -6.39 25.55 -23.91
CA VAL A 46 -6.80 26.17 -25.18
C VAL A 46 -6.55 25.26 -26.39
N SER A 47 -5.88 24.12 -26.17
CA SER A 47 -5.59 23.10 -27.17
C SER A 47 -6.74 22.09 -27.34
N LYS A 48 -6.54 21.10 -28.22
CA LYS A 48 -7.55 20.05 -28.51
C LYS A 48 -7.35 18.81 -27.63
N PRO A 49 -8.42 18.06 -27.32
CA PRO A 49 -8.29 16.74 -26.66
C PRO A 49 -7.30 15.82 -27.38
N GLY A 50 -6.46 15.13 -26.60
CA GLY A 50 -5.38 14.29 -27.10
C GLY A 50 -4.01 14.97 -27.09
N ASP A 51 -3.94 16.30 -26.96
CA ASP A 51 -2.65 17.01 -26.86
C ASP A 51 -1.95 16.72 -25.52
N GLU A 52 -0.62 16.86 -25.53
CA GLU A 52 0.25 16.31 -24.50
C GLU A 52 1.20 17.38 -23.95
N CYS A 53 1.42 17.35 -22.64
CA CYS A 53 2.51 18.04 -21.95
C CYS A 53 3.62 17.02 -21.62
N ARG A 54 4.80 17.21 -22.20
CA ARG A 54 5.94 16.30 -22.13
C ARG A 54 7.12 16.94 -21.42
N LEU A 55 7.47 16.36 -20.29
CA LEU A 55 8.46 16.88 -19.34
C LEU A 55 9.82 16.24 -19.58
N ARG A 56 10.84 17.07 -19.79
CA ARG A 56 12.24 16.65 -19.87
C ARG A 56 12.76 16.28 -18.48
N SER A 57 13.87 15.57 -18.42
CA SER A 57 14.55 15.18 -17.19
C SER A 57 14.94 16.43 -16.40
N GLY A 58 14.55 16.46 -15.13
CA GLY A 58 14.76 17.60 -14.26
C GLY A 58 13.96 17.48 -12.98
N ARG A 59 14.23 18.38 -12.04
CA ARG A 59 13.44 18.57 -10.82
C ARG A 59 12.54 19.80 -11.00
N TYR A 60 11.25 19.60 -10.79
CA TYR A 60 10.23 20.63 -10.93
C TYR A 60 9.58 20.88 -9.57
N HIS A 61 9.91 22.02 -8.97
CA HIS A 61 9.34 22.46 -7.69
C HIS A 61 8.20 23.45 -7.96
N GLU A 62 7.00 22.91 -8.20
CA GLU A 62 5.81 23.68 -8.56
C GLU A 62 4.54 23.11 -7.88
N GLU A 63 3.63 23.99 -7.47
CA GLU A 63 2.24 23.65 -7.18
C GLU A 63 1.38 23.93 -8.43
N VAL A 64 1.08 22.89 -9.22
CA VAL A 64 0.33 23.03 -10.48
C VAL A 64 -1.17 22.83 -10.25
N HIS A 65 -1.95 23.67 -10.91
CA HIS A 65 -3.41 23.65 -10.87
C HIS A 65 -4.01 23.39 -12.24
N ILE A 66 -4.64 22.21 -12.36
CA ILE A 66 -5.45 21.84 -13.52
C ILE A 66 -6.91 22.10 -13.18
N SER A 67 -7.62 22.79 -14.06
CA SER A 67 -9.05 22.99 -13.93
C SER A 67 -9.72 22.96 -15.29
N GLY A 68 -10.80 22.18 -15.40
CA GLY A 68 -11.73 22.29 -16.52
C GLY A 68 -11.32 21.60 -17.83
N LEU A 69 -10.25 20.80 -17.87
CA LEU A 69 -9.89 20.06 -19.09
C LEU A 69 -11.01 19.08 -19.48
N LYS A 70 -11.20 18.90 -20.79
CA LYS A 70 -12.26 18.09 -21.41
C LYS A 70 -11.71 17.11 -22.44
N GLY A 71 -10.88 16.17 -21.97
CA GLY A 71 -10.48 15.02 -22.78
C GLY A 71 -11.63 14.01 -22.96
N THR A 72 -11.41 13.02 -23.79
CA THR A 72 -12.27 11.84 -23.98
C THR A 72 -11.47 10.56 -23.77
N SER A 73 -12.13 9.41 -23.67
CA SER A 73 -11.44 8.12 -23.49
C SER A 73 -10.49 7.80 -24.64
N ASP A 74 -10.84 8.18 -25.87
CA ASP A 74 -10.00 7.99 -27.07
C ASP A 74 -8.90 9.05 -27.22
N LYS A 75 -9.11 10.23 -26.62
CA LYS A 75 -8.21 11.39 -26.74
C LYS A 75 -8.07 12.10 -25.38
N PRO A 76 -7.49 11.44 -24.37
CA PRO A 76 -7.22 12.08 -23.10
C PRO A 76 -6.11 13.11 -23.27
N PHE A 77 -6.13 14.18 -22.47
CA PHE A 77 -4.94 14.99 -22.30
C PHE A 77 -3.87 14.17 -21.56
N ILE A 78 -2.60 14.35 -21.92
CA ILE A 78 -1.50 13.61 -21.28
C ILE A 78 -0.53 14.60 -20.64
N ILE A 79 -0.10 14.32 -19.41
CA ILE A 79 1.06 14.95 -18.79
C ILE A 79 2.03 13.83 -18.43
N GLY A 80 3.23 13.83 -18.98
CA GLY A 80 4.19 12.76 -18.71
C GLY A 80 5.63 13.05 -19.13
N GLY A 81 6.55 12.15 -18.81
CA GLY A 81 7.93 12.23 -19.28
C GLY A 81 8.03 12.31 -20.81
N TYR A 82 9.06 13.01 -21.31
CA TYR A 82 9.41 13.10 -22.72
C TYR A 82 10.23 11.87 -23.17
N GLY A 83 9.67 11.04 -24.06
CA GLY A 83 10.29 9.76 -24.42
C GLY A 83 10.45 8.83 -23.21
N ASP A 84 11.66 8.30 -23.01
CA ASP A 84 12.00 7.42 -21.88
C ASP A 84 12.47 8.20 -20.63
N GLU A 85 12.47 9.53 -20.69
CA GLU A 85 12.90 10.39 -19.57
C GLU A 85 11.91 10.30 -18.39
N ARG A 86 12.43 10.29 -17.15
CA ARG A 86 11.63 10.23 -15.92
C ARG A 86 11.87 11.49 -15.07
N PRO A 87 11.10 12.57 -15.28
CA PRO A 87 11.21 13.79 -14.49
C PRO A 87 10.81 13.58 -13.03
N ILE A 88 11.30 14.46 -12.15
CA ILE A 88 10.96 14.49 -10.72
C ILE A 88 10.12 15.73 -10.45
N TRP A 89 8.87 15.52 -10.06
CA TRP A 89 8.05 16.52 -9.38
C TRP A 89 8.49 16.58 -7.92
N ASP A 90 9.16 17.66 -7.54
CA ASP A 90 9.94 17.74 -6.31
C ASP A 90 9.26 18.68 -5.30
N GLY A 91 8.72 18.13 -4.22
CA GLY A 91 8.11 18.89 -3.13
C GLY A 91 9.11 19.53 -2.16
N THR A 92 10.41 19.44 -2.45
CA THR A 92 11.49 19.90 -1.57
C THR A 92 12.31 21.04 -2.18
N VAL A 93 12.85 21.88 -1.29
CA VAL A 93 13.86 22.90 -1.58
C VAL A 93 15.23 22.48 -1.07
N LEU A 94 16.29 23.01 -1.65
CA LEU A 94 17.67 22.78 -1.21
C LEU A 94 17.93 23.40 0.17
N ILE A 95 18.63 22.68 1.05
CA ILE A 95 19.14 23.21 2.32
C ILE A 95 20.61 23.55 2.16
N GLN A 96 20.88 24.82 1.81
CA GLN A 96 22.23 25.36 1.58
C GLN A 96 22.48 26.59 2.46
N PRO A 97 22.73 26.39 3.77
CA PRO A 97 23.03 27.51 4.66
C PRO A 97 24.36 28.17 4.28
N LYS A 98 24.66 29.34 4.86
CA LYS A 98 25.98 29.97 4.68
C LYS A 98 27.11 29.14 5.29
N SER A 99 26.85 28.58 6.47
CA SER A 99 27.77 27.73 7.24
C SER A 99 26.99 26.94 8.28
N TRP A 100 27.52 25.77 8.66
CA TRP A 100 27.02 25.00 9.80
C TRP A 100 27.81 25.36 11.06
N SER A 101 27.10 25.43 12.19
CA SER A 101 27.69 25.40 13.53
C SER A 101 27.71 23.94 13.99
N PHE A 102 28.88 23.41 14.35
CA PHE A 102 29.03 22.03 14.81
C PHE A 102 29.34 21.98 16.30
N ASP A 103 28.51 21.30 17.07
CA ASP A 103 28.81 20.95 18.45
C ASP A 103 29.44 19.56 18.51
N LYS A 104 30.73 19.51 18.86
CA LYS A 104 31.49 18.26 18.96
C LYS A 104 31.05 17.35 20.12
N THR A 105 30.36 17.91 21.11
CA THR A 105 29.91 17.17 22.30
C THR A 105 28.69 16.32 21.98
N THR A 106 27.76 16.91 21.23
CA THR A 106 26.47 16.30 20.89
C THR A 106 26.46 15.70 19.47
N GLY A 107 27.38 16.12 18.60
CA GLY A 107 27.36 15.78 17.18
C GLY A 107 26.33 16.58 16.37
N ILE A 108 25.70 17.60 16.98
CA ILE A 108 24.66 18.40 16.34
C ILE A 108 25.28 19.42 15.39
N CYS A 109 24.76 19.42 14.17
CA CYS A 109 24.95 20.49 13.19
C CYS A 109 23.74 21.40 13.21
N SER A 110 23.95 22.70 13.40
CA SER A 110 22.89 23.70 13.36
C SER A 110 23.16 24.81 12.35
N ALA A 111 22.11 25.26 11.68
CA ALA A 111 22.18 26.39 10.76
C ALA A 111 20.82 27.07 10.59
N SER A 112 20.85 28.38 10.34
CA SER A 112 19.64 29.09 9.92
C SER A 112 19.29 28.74 8.47
N ILE A 113 18.03 28.41 8.24
CA ILE A 113 17.48 28.12 6.90
C ILE A 113 16.37 29.14 6.56
N LYS A 114 16.03 29.22 5.27
CA LYS A 114 15.12 30.25 4.75
C LYS A 114 13.65 29.86 4.85
N ASP A 115 13.34 28.62 4.49
CA ASP A 115 11.98 28.14 4.30
C ASP A 115 11.58 27.24 5.48
N ASP A 116 10.32 27.34 5.90
CA ASP A 116 9.76 26.40 6.88
C ASP A 116 9.63 25.01 6.24
N ILE A 117 10.18 24.00 6.93
CA ILE A 117 10.19 22.63 6.43
C ILE A 117 9.45 21.70 7.38
N PHE A 118 8.79 20.71 6.81
CA PHE A 118 8.03 19.71 7.58
C PHE A 118 8.42 18.26 7.27
N ALA A 119 9.45 18.06 6.44
CA ALA A 119 10.22 16.83 6.31
C ALA A 119 11.63 17.17 5.85
N LEU A 120 12.62 16.37 6.23
CA LEU A 120 14.01 16.53 5.80
C LEU A 120 14.46 15.27 5.08
N LEU A 121 15.13 15.44 3.94
CA LEU A 121 15.63 14.36 3.11
C LEU A 121 17.13 14.51 2.88
N LEU A 122 17.84 13.39 2.89
CA LEU A 122 19.24 13.27 2.50
C LEU A 122 19.32 12.27 1.34
N ASP A 123 19.87 12.69 0.20
CA ASP A 123 19.97 11.85 -1.01
C ASP A 123 18.62 11.26 -1.45
N ASP A 124 17.57 12.09 -1.38
CA ASP A 124 16.17 11.72 -1.65
C ASP A 124 15.60 10.62 -0.72
N GLU A 125 16.22 10.35 0.42
CA GLU A 125 15.72 9.48 1.49
C GLU A 125 15.31 10.28 2.73
N LEU A 126 14.23 9.86 3.38
CA LEU A 126 13.67 10.54 4.54
C LEU A 126 14.59 10.41 5.77
N LEU A 127 14.88 11.54 6.41
CA LEU A 127 15.46 11.62 7.76
C LEU A 127 14.36 11.70 8.81
N THR A 128 14.66 11.26 10.02
CA THR A 128 13.63 11.06 11.04
C THR A 128 13.53 12.29 11.95
N PRO A 129 12.34 12.86 12.19
CA PRO A 129 12.19 13.86 13.24
C PRO A 129 12.75 13.33 14.57
N ALA A 130 13.49 14.17 15.30
CA ALA A 130 13.99 13.87 16.63
C ALA A 130 12.86 13.35 17.51
N ARG A 131 13.01 12.13 18.05
CA ARG A 131 11.91 11.42 18.69
C ARG A 131 12.36 10.52 19.83
N TRP A 132 11.47 10.32 20.79
CA TRP A 132 11.65 9.34 21.85
C TRP A 132 10.47 8.33 21.90
N PRO A 133 10.75 7.02 22.02
CA PRO A 133 12.05 6.38 21.85
C PRO A 133 12.59 6.51 20.41
N ASN A 134 13.91 6.46 20.27
CA ASN A 134 14.59 6.63 18.98
C ASN A 134 14.21 5.50 18.03
N ALA A 135 13.87 5.84 16.80
CA ALA A 135 13.71 4.88 15.71
C ALA A 135 13.85 5.63 14.39
N LEU A 136 14.25 4.94 13.33
CA LEU A 136 14.69 5.53 12.08
C LEU A 136 13.91 5.01 10.87
N TRP A 137 13.76 5.87 9.86
CA TRP A 137 13.30 5.45 8.54
C TRP A 137 14.30 4.50 7.86
N SER A 138 15.60 4.76 7.97
CA SER A 138 16.66 4.04 7.26
C SER A 138 16.73 2.54 7.61
N ASP A 139 16.44 2.19 8.86
CA ASP A 139 16.38 0.80 9.35
C ASP A 139 14.94 0.28 9.54
N LYS A 140 13.94 1.10 9.20
CA LYS A 140 12.50 0.81 9.28
C LYS A 140 11.99 0.54 10.69
N THR A 141 12.74 0.89 11.75
CA THR A 141 12.30 0.73 13.15
C THR A 141 11.08 1.60 13.51
N LEU A 142 10.78 2.63 12.71
CA LEU A 142 9.49 3.37 12.77
C LEU A 142 8.25 2.47 12.68
N PHE A 143 8.35 1.30 12.06
CA PHE A 143 7.24 0.34 11.90
C PHE A 143 7.12 -0.66 13.04
N ASN A 144 7.89 -0.47 14.13
CA ASN A 144 8.01 -1.45 15.21
C ASN A 144 7.71 -0.83 16.58
N ASN A 145 6.67 -1.34 17.23
CA ASN A 145 6.22 -0.85 18.53
C ASN A 145 7.17 -1.13 19.71
N LYS A 146 8.28 -1.85 19.48
CA LYS A 146 9.40 -1.88 20.43
C LYS A 146 10.07 -0.51 20.60
N TYR A 147 9.87 0.40 19.65
CA TYR A 147 10.39 1.77 19.68
C TYR A 147 9.28 2.77 20.00
N TRP A 148 8.35 2.37 20.86
CA TRP A 148 7.25 3.18 21.38
C TRP A 148 7.26 3.06 22.91
N GLY A 149 6.85 4.12 23.61
CA GLY A 149 6.50 4.04 25.02
C GLY A 149 5.16 3.32 25.19
N HIS A 150 5.03 2.50 26.24
CA HIS A 150 3.79 1.76 26.53
C HIS A 150 3.14 2.37 27.77
N CYS A 151 1.80 2.37 27.80
CA CYS A 151 1.06 3.06 28.83
C CYS A 151 0.66 2.11 29.97
N ASP A 152 0.92 2.51 31.21
CA ASP A 152 0.40 1.85 32.42
C ASP A 152 -1.14 1.90 32.43
N GLU A 153 -1.79 0.86 32.96
CA GLU A 153 -3.26 0.74 33.03
C GLU A 153 -3.95 1.86 33.84
N LYS A 154 -3.20 2.59 34.67
CA LYS A 154 -3.63 3.78 35.43
C LYS A 154 -3.66 5.05 34.58
N SER A 155 -3.16 5.02 33.35
CA SER A 155 -3.31 6.11 32.39
C SER A 155 -4.78 6.46 32.18
N SER A 156 -5.05 7.73 31.86
CA SER A 156 -6.39 8.25 31.59
C SER A 156 -6.35 9.25 30.44
N TYR A 157 -7.54 9.68 30.01
CA TYR A 157 -7.62 10.81 29.09
C TYR A 157 -6.92 12.04 29.66
N GLY A 158 -6.16 12.71 28.81
CA GLY A 158 -5.35 13.88 29.16
C GLY A 158 -4.14 13.60 30.05
N ASN A 159 -3.90 12.35 30.48
CA ASN A 159 -2.77 11.99 31.34
C ASN A 159 -2.23 10.59 30.99
N ILE A 160 -1.05 10.54 30.38
CA ILE A 160 -0.33 9.30 30.13
C ILE A 160 0.62 9.02 31.28
N ILE A 161 0.71 7.74 31.65
CA ILE A 161 1.70 7.20 32.56
C ILE A 161 2.43 6.10 31.79
N ASP A 162 3.74 6.26 31.59
CA ASP A 162 4.61 5.22 31.03
C ASP A 162 4.66 4.00 31.97
N ASP A 163 4.65 2.79 31.42
CA ASP A 163 4.71 1.55 32.20
C ASP A 163 6.14 1.09 32.53
N GLY A 164 7.15 1.82 32.06
CA GLY A 164 8.57 1.48 32.24
C GLY A 164 9.13 0.57 31.15
N PHE A 165 8.37 0.22 30.11
CA PHE A 165 8.87 -0.56 28.97
C PHE A 165 9.98 0.19 28.23
N ALA A 166 9.71 1.43 27.85
CA ALA A 166 10.71 2.36 27.29
C ALA A 166 11.35 3.24 28.38
N ASP A 167 10.65 3.42 29.51
CA ASP A 167 11.10 4.14 30.71
C ASP A 167 11.33 5.64 30.48
N LEU A 168 10.22 6.37 30.28
CA LEU A 168 10.22 7.82 30.12
C LEU A 168 10.89 8.53 31.30
N ALA A 169 10.69 8.04 32.52
CA ALA A 169 11.29 8.63 33.72
C ALA A 169 12.82 8.59 33.64
N LYS A 170 13.39 7.43 33.27
CA LYS A 170 14.84 7.25 33.18
C LYS A 170 15.46 7.94 31.98
N SER A 171 14.70 8.24 30.93
CA SER A 171 15.19 8.97 29.76
C SER A 171 15.77 10.34 30.11
N GLY A 172 15.28 10.97 31.18
CA GLY A 172 15.71 12.31 31.62
C GLY A 172 15.28 13.45 30.70
N ILE A 173 14.49 13.18 29.65
CA ILE A 173 14.07 14.18 28.68
C ILE A 173 13.08 15.19 29.28
N ASP A 174 13.11 16.41 28.75
CA ASP A 174 12.02 17.36 28.93
C ASP A 174 11.08 17.29 27.72
N ALA A 175 9.90 16.70 27.92
CA ALA A 175 8.90 16.53 26.87
C ALA A 175 7.97 17.75 26.69
N ASN A 176 8.10 18.83 27.47
CA ASN A 176 7.19 19.99 27.35
C ASN A 176 7.21 20.57 25.93
N GLY A 177 6.03 20.78 25.35
CA GLY A 177 5.88 21.32 23.99
C GLY A 177 6.19 20.34 22.84
N SER A 178 6.73 19.15 23.12
CA SER A 178 6.88 18.10 22.11
C SER A 178 5.52 17.62 21.59
N MET A 179 5.51 17.00 20.42
CA MET A 179 4.31 16.40 19.83
C MET A 179 4.19 14.95 20.27
N ALA A 180 3.13 14.61 21.00
CA ALA A 180 2.80 13.25 21.39
C ALA A 180 1.92 12.57 20.35
N ILE A 181 2.36 11.43 19.84
CA ILE A 181 1.60 10.55 18.96
C ILE A 181 1.04 9.43 19.82
N LEU A 182 -0.28 9.36 19.95
CA LEU A 182 -1.00 8.61 20.98
C LEU A 182 -1.87 7.53 20.33
N ASN A 183 -1.37 6.29 20.20
CA ASN A 183 -2.19 5.14 19.83
C ASN A 183 -2.91 4.59 21.07
N ILE A 184 -3.96 5.30 21.48
CA ILE A 184 -4.71 5.04 22.71
C ILE A 184 -6.14 4.54 22.48
N GLY A 185 -6.54 4.43 21.20
CA GLY A 185 -7.87 3.97 20.78
C GLY A 185 -7.85 2.67 19.98
N SER A 186 -6.88 1.79 20.23
CA SER A 186 -6.68 0.51 19.52
C SER A 186 -6.26 0.69 18.06
N TRP A 187 -7.21 0.94 17.15
CA TRP A 187 -6.92 1.30 15.75
C TRP A 187 -6.82 2.80 15.55
N ILE A 188 -6.97 3.60 16.62
CA ILE A 188 -7.01 5.06 16.53
C ILE A 188 -5.79 5.67 17.21
N THR A 189 -4.98 6.36 16.41
CA THR A 189 -3.88 7.22 16.84
C THR A 189 -4.23 8.70 16.71
N TYR A 190 -3.92 9.47 17.76
CA TYR A 190 -4.08 10.92 17.82
C TYR A 190 -2.74 11.64 17.97
N VAL A 191 -2.74 12.94 17.76
CA VAL A 191 -1.54 13.79 17.87
C VAL A 191 -1.87 15.00 18.71
N ARG A 192 -1.15 15.22 19.82
CA ARG A 192 -1.35 16.39 20.70
C ARG A 192 -0.04 16.93 21.25
N PRO A 193 0.09 18.25 21.46
CA PRO A 193 1.23 18.79 22.21
C PRO A 193 1.23 18.26 23.65
N VAL A 194 2.42 18.03 24.19
CA VAL A 194 2.62 17.77 25.62
C VAL A 194 2.51 19.09 26.38
N LEU A 195 1.56 19.17 27.31
CA LEU A 195 1.29 20.38 28.11
C LEU A 195 2.16 20.47 29.36
N SER A 196 2.39 19.34 30.01
CA SER A 196 3.21 19.27 31.21
C SER A 196 3.94 17.94 31.29
N HIS A 197 5.25 18.02 31.47
CA HIS A 197 6.13 16.93 31.84
C HIS A 197 7.21 17.46 32.79
N LYS A 198 7.77 16.58 33.63
CA LYS A 198 8.93 16.89 34.46
C LYS A 198 9.99 15.82 34.19
N PRO A 199 11.25 16.15 33.85
CA PRO A 199 12.32 15.17 33.77
C PRO A 199 12.37 14.25 35.00
N GLY A 200 12.53 12.95 34.79
CA GLY A 200 12.45 11.95 35.86
C GLY A 200 11.02 11.48 36.19
N SER A 201 9.99 12.05 35.57
CA SER A 201 8.59 11.61 35.72
C SER A 201 8.23 10.59 34.66
N PRO A 202 7.43 9.56 34.98
CA PRO A 202 6.83 8.69 33.96
C PRO A 202 5.53 9.29 33.38
N LYS A 203 5.18 10.54 33.73
CA LYS A 203 3.86 11.12 33.46
C LYS A 203 3.94 12.40 32.66
N PHE A 204 3.07 12.53 31.68
CA PHE A 204 2.81 13.77 30.97
C PHE A 204 1.31 14.00 30.70
N THR A 205 0.94 15.25 30.49
CA THR A 205 -0.45 15.65 30.18
C THR A 205 -0.59 16.22 28.77
N TYR A 206 -1.82 16.15 28.24
CA TYR A 206 -2.21 16.67 26.93
C TYR A 206 -3.69 17.07 26.94
N ASP A 207 -4.13 17.88 25.97
CA ASP A 207 -5.55 18.25 25.85
C ASP A 207 -6.40 17.09 25.34
N HIS A 208 -7.44 16.71 26.11
CA HIS A 208 -8.45 15.75 25.69
C HIS A 208 -9.64 16.44 25.02
N ASP A 209 -9.42 16.96 23.82
CA ASP A 209 -10.42 17.64 22.97
C ASP A 209 -10.96 16.72 21.85
N MET A 210 -10.62 15.43 21.88
CA MET A 210 -10.88 14.47 20.81
C MET A 210 -12.30 13.85 20.85
N GLY A 211 -13.14 14.32 21.78
CA GLY A 211 -14.49 13.79 22.01
C GLY A 211 -14.48 12.39 22.64
N THR A 212 -15.57 11.64 22.43
CA THR A 212 -15.67 10.25 22.93
C THR A 212 -14.88 9.31 22.03
N VAL A 213 -13.72 8.89 22.50
CA VAL A 213 -12.84 7.97 21.78
C VAL A 213 -12.86 6.59 22.48
N PRO A 214 -12.58 5.49 21.78
CA PRO A 214 -12.29 4.22 22.44
C PRO A 214 -11.02 4.35 23.28
N TRP A 215 -10.97 3.70 24.45
CA TRP A 215 -9.77 3.60 25.29
C TRP A 215 -9.44 2.15 25.56
N ASN A 216 -8.29 1.69 25.10
CA ASN A 216 -7.89 0.29 25.26
C ASN A 216 -6.59 0.17 26.06
N LYS A 217 -6.74 0.21 27.39
CA LYS A 217 -5.63 0.14 28.36
C LYS A 217 -4.54 -0.88 28.04
N LYS A 218 -4.90 -2.04 27.49
CA LYS A 218 -3.98 -3.17 27.26
C LYS A 218 -2.98 -2.95 26.13
N HIS A 219 -3.25 -2.02 25.23
CA HIS A 219 -2.45 -1.83 24.02
C HIS A 219 -2.16 -0.35 23.73
N ASN A 220 -2.34 0.49 24.75
CA ASN A 220 -2.06 1.91 24.64
C ASN A 220 -0.55 2.11 24.54
N GLN A 221 -0.13 2.82 23.50
CA GLN A 221 1.27 3.11 23.21
C GLN A 221 1.40 4.52 22.64
N TYR A 222 2.58 5.11 22.77
CA TYR A 222 2.85 6.45 22.30
C TYR A 222 4.32 6.63 21.89
N TYR A 223 4.61 7.74 21.23
CA TYR A 223 5.95 8.28 21.14
C TYR A 223 5.89 9.81 21.10
N LEU A 224 7.03 10.45 21.37
CA LEU A 224 7.19 11.89 21.38
C LEU A 224 8.10 12.29 20.21
N GLU A 225 7.85 13.42 19.57
CA GLU A 225 8.72 13.98 18.53
C GLU A 225 8.71 15.51 18.52
N ALA A 226 9.46 16.10 17.58
CA ALA A 226 9.43 17.53 17.27
C ALA A 226 9.83 18.43 18.45
N SER A 227 10.90 18.05 19.15
CA SER A 227 11.56 18.88 20.16
C SER A 227 13.07 18.70 20.12
N LEU A 228 13.81 19.78 20.34
CA LEU A 228 15.27 19.74 20.45
C LEU A 228 15.75 18.85 21.60
N SER A 229 14.96 18.73 22.67
CA SER A 229 15.28 17.86 23.82
C SER A 229 15.27 16.37 23.49
N LEU A 230 14.75 15.99 22.32
CA LEU A 230 14.67 14.62 21.83
C LEU A 230 15.77 14.31 20.80
N LEU A 231 16.58 15.30 20.41
CA LEU A 231 17.60 15.14 19.37
C LEU A 231 18.87 14.53 19.98
N ASP A 232 19.05 13.22 19.83
CA ASP A 232 20.18 12.51 20.45
C ASP A 232 20.80 11.38 19.60
N ALA A 233 20.20 11.03 18.46
CA ALA A 233 20.71 9.96 17.60
C ALA A 233 21.06 10.43 16.19
N PRO A 234 22.04 9.77 15.53
CA PRO A 234 22.30 9.97 14.11
C PRO A 234 21.05 9.81 13.24
N GLU A 235 20.96 10.62 12.19
CA GLU A 235 19.84 10.70 11.25
C GLU A 235 18.57 11.38 11.80
N GLU A 236 18.61 11.86 13.05
CA GLU A 236 17.56 12.69 13.62
C GLU A 236 17.73 14.18 13.31
N TRP A 237 16.61 14.89 13.22
CA TRP A 237 16.58 16.33 13.00
C TRP A 237 15.45 17.05 13.75
N PHE A 238 15.66 18.32 14.05
CA PHE A 238 14.66 19.22 14.62
C PHE A 238 14.74 20.58 13.92
N TYR A 239 13.60 21.16 13.55
CA TYR A 239 13.53 22.51 13.02
C TYR A 239 12.75 23.40 13.98
N ASP A 240 13.41 24.44 14.47
CA ASP A 240 12.78 25.48 15.27
C ASP A 240 12.21 26.55 14.35
N ASN A 241 10.88 26.55 14.17
CA ASN A 241 10.17 27.51 13.33
C ASN A 241 10.00 28.91 13.96
N ILE A 242 10.44 29.11 15.21
CA ILE A 242 10.48 30.43 15.86
C ILE A 242 11.79 31.11 15.52
N THR A 243 12.91 30.38 15.55
CA THR A 243 14.26 30.90 15.29
C THR A 243 14.76 30.63 13.87
N ASN A 244 14.04 29.84 13.09
CA ASN A 244 14.40 29.34 11.76
C ASN A 244 15.75 28.59 11.74
N ILE A 245 16.03 27.83 12.81
CA ILE A 245 17.25 27.03 12.95
C ILE A 245 16.92 25.56 12.74
N LEU A 246 17.60 24.93 11.79
CA LEU A 246 17.64 23.49 11.62
C LEU A 246 18.76 22.90 12.46
N TYR A 247 18.46 21.88 13.25
CA TYR A 247 19.38 21.03 14.00
C TYR A 247 19.33 19.61 13.42
N TYR A 248 20.48 19.00 13.17
CA TYR A 248 20.60 17.69 12.55
C TYR A 248 21.83 16.95 13.07
N ILE A 249 21.71 15.65 13.38
CA ILE A 249 22.86 14.80 13.73
C ILE A 249 23.23 13.94 12.51
N PRO A 250 24.35 14.22 11.82
CA PRO A 250 24.77 13.43 10.66
C PRO A 250 25.30 12.07 11.08
N ARG A 251 24.94 11.02 10.32
CA ARG A 251 25.53 9.68 10.49
C ARG A 251 27.05 9.66 10.32
N SER A 252 27.57 10.55 9.48
CA SER A 252 29.02 10.71 9.27
C SER A 252 29.76 11.30 10.46
N GLY A 253 29.06 11.90 11.44
CA GLY A 253 29.67 12.71 12.50
C GLY A 253 30.25 14.04 12.01
N ILE A 254 29.98 14.45 10.77
CA ILE A 254 30.49 15.69 10.15
C ILE A 254 29.33 16.41 9.49
N CYS A 255 29.23 17.74 9.69
CA CYS A 255 28.18 18.53 9.06
C CYS A 255 28.20 18.44 7.53
N PRO A 256 27.02 18.46 6.88
CA PRO A 256 26.94 18.49 5.43
C PRO A 256 27.72 19.67 4.83
N ASP A 257 28.30 19.51 3.65
CA ASP A 257 28.82 20.66 2.89
C ASP A 257 27.67 21.65 2.66
N PRO A 258 27.79 22.94 3.04
CA PRO A 258 26.75 23.94 2.79
C PRO A 258 26.41 24.13 1.30
N LYS A 259 27.27 23.69 0.37
CA LYS A 259 27.02 23.69 -1.08
C LYS A 259 26.44 22.36 -1.60
N SER A 260 26.27 21.36 -0.74
CA SER A 260 25.70 20.07 -1.13
C SER A 260 24.30 20.25 -1.71
N THR A 261 23.95 19.38 -2.66
CA THR A 261 22.59 19.28 -3.20
C THR A 261 21.80 18.12 -2.60
N ALA A 262 22.42 17.37 -1.68
CA ALA A 262 21.86 16.15 -1.10
C ALA A 262 20.80 16.42 -0.03
N LEU A 263 21.00 17.47 0.79
CA LEU A 263 20.09 17.81 1.88
C LEU A 263 18.96 18.72 1.38
N ARG A 264 17.71 18.27 1.55
CA ARG A 264 16.53 18.94 1.02
C ARG A 264 15.40 18.95 2.05
N GLY A 265 14.67 20.05 2.13
CA GLY A 265 13.54 20.21 3.05
C GLY A 265 12.22 20.27 2.29
N ARG A 266 11.21 19.52 2.73
CA ARG A 266 9.87 19.53 2.13
C ARG A 266 9.12 20.80 2.51
N THR A 267 8.55 21.46 1.50
CA THR A 267 7.76 22.70 1.63
C THR A 267 6.39 22.60 0.94
N ILE A 268 6.14 21.56 0.12
CA ILE A 268 4.88 21.37 -0.61
C ILE A 268 4.15 20.10 -0.16
N ASP A 269 2.83 20.18 0.00
CA ASP A 269 1.98 18.99 0.14
C ASP A 269 1.55 18.43 -1.22
N TYR A 270 0.79 19.23 -1.98
CA TYR A 270 0.23 18.85 -3.26
C TYR A 270 0.99 19.54 -4.39
N GLY A 271 1.88 18.80 -5.06
CA GLY A 271 2.49 19.26 -6.30
C GLY A 271 1.46 19.44 -7.41
N LEU A 272 0.38 18.64 -7.41
CA LEU A 272 -0.65 18.71 -8.45
C LEU A 272 -2.06 18.71 -7.85
N THR A 273 -2.85 19.73 -8.18
CA THR A 273 -4.29 19.78 -7.87
C THR A 273 -5.11 19.75 -9.16
N ILE A 274 -6.05 18.81 -9.25
CA ILE A 274 -6.93 18.60 -10.40
C ILE A 274 -8.37 18.92 -10.00
N LYS A 275 -8.98 19.88 -10.69
CA LYS A 275 -10.37 20.30 -10.47
C LYS A 275 -11.18 20.13 -11.74
N ASP A 276 -12.41 19.70 -11.60
CA ASP A 276 -13.42 19.74 -12.67
C ASP A 276 -12.96 19.24 -14.07
N THR A 277 -12.08 18.25 -14.10
CA THR A 277 -11.40 17.73 -15.29
C THR A 277 -11.90 16.35 -15.71
N ASN A 278 -12.14 16.15 -17.01
CA ASN A 278 -12.43 14.86 -17.63
C ASN A 278 -11.31 14.44 -18.58
N GLY A 279 -10.96 13.14 -18.63
CA GLY A 279 -10.06 12.57 -19.63
C GLY A 279 -8.64 13.12 -19.52
N LEU A 280 -7.94 12.76 -18.45
CA LEU A 280 -6.55 13.18 -18.18
C LEU A 280 -5.71 12.00 -17.72
N LYS A 281 -4.57 11.78 -18.38
CA LYS A 281 -3.55 10.81 -17.99
C LYS A 281 -2.30 11.50 -17.47
N ILE A 282 -1.87 11.15 -16.26
CA ILE A 282 -0.59 11.53 -15.68
C ILE A 282 0.31 10.30 -15.71
N SER A 283 1.49 10.39 -16.33
CA SER A 283 2.30 9.18 -16.54
C SER A 283 3.81 9.37 -16.54
N ASN A 284 4.54 8.29 -16.28
CA ASN A 284 6.00 8.19 -16.40
C ASN A 284 6.79 9.32 -15.71
N MET A 285 6.62 9.46 -14.39
CA MET A 285 7.37 10.44 -13.58
C MET A 285 7.45 10.02 -12.12
N THR A 286 8.30 10.72 -11.35
CA THR A 286 8.42 10.56 -9.91
C THR A 286 7.85 11.80 -9.21
N PHE A 287 7.02 11.59 -8.19
CA PHE A 287 6.65 12.59 -7.19
C PHE A 287 7.49 12.33 -5.94
N LEU A 288 8.46 13.20 -5.67
CA LEU A 288 9.30 13.16 -4.47
C LEU A 288 8.76 14.18 -3.46
N ALA A 289 8.39 13.72 -2.27
CA ALA A 289 7.87 14.56 -1.18
C ALA A 289 6.70 15.48 -1.61
N ALA A 290 5.92 15.07 -2.60
CA ALA A 290 4.78 15.81 -3.16
C ALA A 290 3.69 14.83 -3.59
N ASN A 291 2.46 15.32 -3.76
CA ASN A 291 1.34 14.44 -4.12
C ASN A 291 0.21 15.11 -4.92
N ILE A 292 -0.84 14.33 -5.21
CA ILE A 292 -1.97 14.71 -6.06
C ILE A 292 -3.28 14.83 -5.26
N ASN A 293 -4.05 15.88 -5.55
CA ASN A 293 -5.43 16.05 -5.08
C ASN A 293 -6.39 16.34 -6.23
N ALA A 294 -7.28 15.40 -6.54
CA ALA A 294 -8.34 15.53 -7.53
C ALA A 294 -9.73 15.61 -6.86
N TYR A 295 -10.51 16.64 -7.21
CA TYR A 295 -11.88 16.79 -6.71
C TYR A 295 -12.77 17.69 -7.55
N SER A 296 -14.08 17.43 -7.51
CA SER A 296 -15.09 18.32 -8.10
C SER A 296 -15.35 19.54 -7.21
N THR A 297 -15.38 20.73 -7.81
CA THR A 297 -15.69 22.00 -7.13
C THR A 297 -17.18 22.37 -7.21
N SER A 298 -17.91 21.84 -8.21
CA SER A 298 -19.30 22.21 -8.45
C SER A 298 -20.26 21.57 -7.44
N ARG A 299 -21.08 22.41 -6.78
CA ARG A 299 -22.45 22.06 -6.37
C ARG A 299 -23.31 22.13 -7.63
N SER A 300 -24.03 21.07 -8.00
CA SER A 300 -24.92 21.14 -9.18
C SER A 300 -25.97 22.22 -8.97
N LYS A 301 -25.78 23.41 -9.56
CA LYS A 301 -26.73 24.54 -9.46
C LYS A 301 -27.90 24.41 -10.43
N LYS A 302 -27.84 23.51 -11.42
CA LYS A 302 -28.95 23.23 -12.34
C LYS A 302 -29.69 21.96 -11.93
N LYS A 303 -30.99 22.12 -11.66
CA LYS A 303 -31.94 21.01 -11.51
C LYS A 303 -31.92 20.22 -12.82
N GLY A 304 -31.51 18.95 -12.80
CA GLY A 304 -31.53 18.05 -13.97
C GLY A 304 -30.20 17.77 -14.66
N THR A 305 -29.08 18.43 -14.34
CA THR A 305 -27.76 18.07 -14.92
C THR A 305 -27.03 17.05 -14.04
N LYS A 306 -26.87 15.81 -14.52
CA LYS A 306 -26.19 14.70 -13.82
C LYS A 306 -24.77 14.47 -14.38
N TYR A 307 -23.79 15.30 -14.00
CA TYR A 307 -22.38 15.01 -14.29
C TYR A 307 -21.50 15.32 -13.08
N THR A 308 -20.61 14.38 -12.72
CA THR A 308 -19.41 14.77 -11.98
C THR A 308 -18.46 15.46 -12.95
N ARG A 309 -17.67 16.40 -12.44
CA ARG A 309 -16.68 17.08 -13.29
C ARG A 309 -15.32 16.41 -13.25
N ILE A 310 -15.09 15.45 -12.35
CA ILE A 310 -13.89 14.61 -12.30
C ILE A 310 -14.28 13.23 -12.81
N ASN A 311 -13.75 12.82 -13.96
CA ASN A 311 -13.98 11.51 -14.56
C ASN A 311 -12.81 11.15 -15.49
N GLU A 312 -12.54 9.87 -15.71
CA GLU A 312 -11.44 9.39 -16.56
C GLU A 312 -10.09 10.04 -16.19
N ILE A 313 -9.76 10.02 -14.89
CA ILE A 313 -8.44 10.39 -14.40
C ILE A 313 -7.59 9.13 -14.31
N HIS A 314 -6.49 9.10 -15.03
CA HIS A 314 -5.60 7.94 -15.14
C HIS A 314 -4.21 8.29 -14.59
N LEU A 315 -3.78 7.62 -13.53
CA LEU A 315 -2.40 7.65 -13.05
C LEU A 315 -1.71 6.38 -13.54
N ASP A 316 -0.63 6.50 -14.30
CA ASP A 316 0.05 5.36 -14.93
C ASP A 316 1.57 5.42 -14.75
N SER A 317 2.16 4.39 -14.13
CA SER A 317 3.61 4.26 -14.02
C SER A 317 4.27 5.42 -13.27
N LEU A 318 3.59 5.92 -12.24
CA LEU A 318 4.09 6.98 -11.34
C LEU A 318 4.84 6.37 -10.15
N MET A 319 5.86 7.07 -9.67
CA MET A 319 6.55 6.74 -8.42
C MET A 319 6.29 7.83 -7.38
N PHE A 320 5.61 7.51 -6.30
CA PHE A 320 5.38 8.40 -5.17
C PHE A 320 6.33 8.02 -4.04
N LYS A 321 7.36 8.84 -3.79
CA LYS A 321 8.27 8.70 -2.64
C LYS A 321 7.95 9.78 -1.61
N PHE A 322 7.68 9.37 -0.37
CA PHE A 322 7.28 10.24 0.74
C PHE A 322 6.08 11.14 0.43
N PRO A 323 5.01 10.63 -0.19
CA PRO A 323 3.97 11.48 -0.77
C PRO A 323 3.04 12.10 0.30
N SER A 324 3.25 11.79 1.58
CA SER A 324 2.48 12.32 2.70
C SER A 324 3.40 12.55 3.90
N SER A 325 3.33 13.73 4.52
CA SER A 325 4.03 14.07 5.76
C SER A 325 3.14 14.96 6.61
N SER A 326 3.18 14.78 7.92
CA SER A 326 2.55 15.72 8.85
C SER A 326 3.31 17.03 8.91
N HIS A 327 2.64 18.03 9.50
CA HIS A 327 3.24 19.34 9.81
C HIS A 327 3.55 19.43 11.31
N ARG A 328 3.80 18.30 11.98
CA ARG A 328 4.06 18.23 13.43
C ARG A 328 5.32 18.99 13.84
N MET A 329 6.35 19.00 12.98
CA MET A 329 7.55 19.83 13.18
C MET A 329 7.24 21.34 13.22
N LEU A 330 6.11 21.76 12.62
CA LEU A 330 5.64 23.14 12.64
C LEU A 330 4.57 23.38 13.72
N GLY A 331 4.38 22.43 14.66
CA GLY A 331 3.41 22.50 15.75
C GLY A 331 1.97 22.13 15.39
N SER A 332 1.72 21.63 14.17
CA SER A 332 0.36 21.26 13.74
C SER A 332 -0.06 19.87 14.27
N THR A 333 -1.32 19.76 14.68
CA THR A 333 -1.97 18.47 15.00
C THR A 333 -2.81 17.93 13.84
N ASP A 334 -2.84 18.65 12.72
CA ASP A 334 -3.58 18.25 11.53
C ASP A 334 -3.04 16.95 10.95
N GLN A 335 -3.89 16.30 10.17
CA GLN A 335 -3.54 15.05 9.53
C GLN A 335 -2.67 15.29 8.28
N PRO A 336 -1.66 14.44 8.01
CA PRO A 336 -0.88 14.49 6.78
C PRO A 336 -1.76 14.49 5.55
N LYS A 337 -1.47 15.35 4.56
CA LYS A 337 -2.18 15.33 3.27
C LYS A 337 -1.74 14.09 2.47
N TYR A 338 -2.68 13.43 1.79
CA TYR A 338 -2.49 12.12 1.13
C TYR A 338 -2.92 12.14 -0.33
N THR A 339 -2.57 11.10 -1.10
CA THR A 339 -2.97 11.00 -2.52
C THR A 339 -4.48 10.86 -2.56
N ARG A 340 -5.16 11.83 -3.15
CA ARG A 340 -6.62 11.94 -3.04
C ARG A 340 -7.27 12.06 -4.40
N LEU A 341 -8.07 11.08 -4.79
CA LEU A 341 -8.77 11.02 -6.08
C LEU A 341 -10.28 10.88 -5.88
N ILE A 342 -10.99 12.00 -5.75
CA ILE A 342 -12.42 12.01 -5.43
C ILE A 342 -13.24 12.45 -6.63
N SER A 343 -13.83 11.48 -7.33
CA SER A 343 -14.62 11.69 -8.55
C SER A 343 -16.13 11.85 -8.30
N ARG A 344 -16.55 12.19 -7.08
CA ARG A 344 -17.96 12.47 -6.74
C ARG A 344 -18.28 13.96 -6.60
N THR A 345 -19.54 14.34 -6.81
CA THR A 345 -20.05 15.69 -6.51
C THR A 345 -20.07 15.98 -5.00
N ARG A 346 -19.71 17.21 -4.58
CA ARG A 346 -19.85 17.65 -3.18
C ARG A 346 -21.31 17.99 -2.85
N HIS A 347 -21.90 17.34 -1.85
CA HIS A 347 -23.21 17.64 -1.23
C HIS A 347 -24.40 17.83 -2.21
N ASN A 348 -24.93 16.74 -2.75
CA ASN A 348 -26.19 16.71 -3.48
C ASN A 348 -27.01 15.46 -3.08
N LYS A 349 -28.35 15.57 -3.06
CA LYS A 349 -29.26 14.42 -2.88
C LYS A 349 -29.14 13.39 -4.03
N ASN A 350 -28.64 13.83 -5.19
CA ASN A 350 -28.30 12.97 -6.34
C ASN A 350 -26.78 13.01 -6.57
N ILE A 351 -26.04 12.10 -5.92
CA ILE A 351 -24.59 11.97 -6.09
C ILE A 351 -24.31 11.47 -7.51
N VAL A 352 -23.49 12.21 -8.26
CA VAL A 352 -22.90 11.71 -9.51
C VAL A 352 -21.45 11.39 -9.24
N ARG A 353 -21.00 10.23 -9.70
CA ARG A 353 -19.64 9.72 -9.54
C ARG A 353 -19.02 9.47 -10.91
N GLY A 354 -17.72 9.65 -11.00
CA GLY A 354 -16.92 9.35 -12.19
C GLY A 354 -15.98 8.21 -11.89
N HIS A 355 -15.07 7.97 -12.82
CA HIS A 355 -14.11 6.90 -12.73
C HIS A 355 -12.68 7.46 -12.55
N VAL A 356 -11.88 6.79 -11.73
CA VAL A 356 -10.42 6.98 -11.66
C VAL A 356 -9.70 5.64 -11.78
N SER A 357 -8.50 5.67 -12.35
CA SER A 357 -7.62 4.51 -12.41
C SER A 357 -6.21 4.85 -11.93
N VAL A 358 -5.61 3.92 -11.20
CA VAL A 358 -4.22 3.99 -10.73
C VAL A 358 -3.57 2.67 -11.11
N VAL A 359 -2.67 2.73 -12.10
CA VAL A 359 -2.11 1.56 -12.76
C VAL A 359 -0.58 1.60 -12.76
N ASN A 360 0.05 0.49 -12.35
CA ASN A 360 1.50 0.34 -12.38
C ASN A 360 2.29 1.40 -11.58
N CYS A 361 1.66 2.00 -10.56
CA CYS A 361 2.29 3.01 -9.71
C CYS A 361 2.98 2.38 -8.49
N THR A 362 3.95 3.11 -7.93
CA THR A 362 4.59 2.80 -6.64
C THR A 362 4.24 3.87 -5.62
N PHE A 363 3.93 3.48 -4.39
CA PHE A 363 3.76 4.36 -3.23
C PHE A 363 4.65 3.91 -2.08
N GLU A 364 5.57 4.77 -1.67
CA GLU A 364 6.54 4.48 -0.63
C GLU A 364 6.59 5.59 0.41
N GLY A 365 6.57 5.23 1.70
CA GLY A 365 6.91 6.15 2.77
C GLY A 365 5.88 7.24 3.07
N SER A 366 4.59 7.00 2.85
CA SER A 366 3.56 7.96 3.27
C SER A 366 3.34 7.93 4.79
N GLU A 367 3.24 9.09 5.46
CA GLU A 367 2.76 9.13 6.85
C GLU A 367 1.27 8.80 6.96
N GLY A 368 0.46 9.33 6.03
CA GLY A 368 -0.96 9.03 5.88
C GLY A 368 -1.27 7.85 4.97
N PRO A 369 -2.55 7.59 4.64
CA PRO A 369 -2.94 6.68 3.58
C PRO A 369 -2.16 6.93 2.29
N ALA A 370 -1.75 5.85 1.63
CA ALA A 370 -1.04 5.96 0.36
C ALA A 370 -1.99 6.43 -0.75
N LEU A 371 -3.23 5.94 -0.75
CA LEU A 371 -4.25 6.28 -1.74
C LEU A 371 -5.66 6.32 -1.12
N VAL A 372 -6.35 7.44 -1.30
CA VAL A 372 -7.77 7.60 -1.01
C VAL A 372 -8.52 7.91 -2.29
N HIS A 373 -9.54 7.11 -2.60
CA HIS A 373 -10.33 7.28 -3.82
C HIS A 373 -11.83 7.10 -3.60
N ASP A 374 -12.62 7.70 -4.46
CA ASP A 374 -14.09 7.64 -4.47
C ASP A 374 -14.56 7.86 -5.90
N GLY A 375 -15.51 7.06 -6.36
CA GLY A 375 -15.98 6.99 -7.74
C GLY A 375 -16.85 5.77 -8.01
N ILE A 376 -17.24 5.56 -9.26
CA ILE A 376 -17.87 4.30 -9.73
C ILE A 376 -16.89 3.62 -10.68
N GLY A 377 -16.74 2.30 -10.54
CA GLY A 377 -15.95 1.51 -11.47
C GLY A 377 -14.44 1.69 -11.28
N ASN A 378 -13.97 2.29 -10.18
CA ASN A 378 -12.55 2.66 -10.01
C ASN A 378 -11.62 1.46 -10.19
N TYR A 379 -10.46 1.67 -10.81
CA TYR A 379 -9.54 0.59 -11.17
C TYR A 379 -8.14 0.80 -10.58
N ILE A 380 -7.81 0.04 -9.53
CA ILE A 380 -6.53 0.11 -8.82
C ILE A 380 -5.75 -1.17 -9.12
N HIS A 381 -4.85 -1.11 -10.09
CA HIS A 381 -4.27 -2.30 -10.71
C HIS A 381 -2.73 -2.28 -10.82
N ASN A 382 -2.10 -3.43 -10.54
CA ASN A 382 -0.67 -3.62 -10.76
C ASN A 382 0.25 -2.65 -9.99
N ASN A 383 -0.17 -2.16 -8.82
CA ASN A 383 0.60 -1.17 -8.05
C ASN A 383 1.45 -1.84 -6.96
N PHE A 384 2.45 -1.10 -6.48
CA PHE A 384 3.28 -1.48 -5.33
C PHE A 384 3.13 -0.46 -4.20
N PHE A 385 2.80 -0.93 -3.00
CA PHE A 385 2.67 -0.09 -1.81
C PHE A 385 3.59 -0.63 -0.72
N GLU A 386 4.59 0.15 -0.33
CA GLU A 386 5.62 -0.29 0.61
C GLU A 386 5.91 0.74 1.69
N TYR A 387 6.03 0.28 2.94
CA TYR A 387 6.38 1.12 4.09
C TYR A 387 5.54 2.41 4.17
N ASN A 388 4.22 2.29 4.04
CA ASN A 388 3.28 3.40 4.22
C ASN A 388 2.63 3.32 5.61
N ILE A 389 2.17 4.46 6.12
CA ILE A 389 1.48 4.64 7.41
C ILE A 389 2.39 4.23 8.59
N PHE A 390 3.54 4.88 8.75
CA PHE A 390 4.42 4.62 9.89
C PHE A 390 3.93 5.27 11.20
N THR A 391 3.11 6.32 11.15
CA THR A 391 2.59 6.99 12.36
C THR A 391 1.26 6.40 12.84
N GLY A 392 0.47 5.83 11.92
CA GLY A 392 -0.89 5.36 12.21
C GLY A 392 -1.89 6.48 12.53
N GLN A 393 -1.57 7.77 12.29
CA GLN A 393 -2.46 8.88 12.60
C GLN A 393 -3.84 8.70 11.96
N THR A 394 -4.91 8.96 12.72
CA THR A 394 -6.28 8.63 12.29
C THR A 394 -6.96 9.77 11.55
N TYR A 395 -7.65 9.42 10.46
CA TYR A 395 -8.30 10.33 9.53
C TYR A 395 -9.80 10.53 9.79
N GLY A 396 -10.17 10.84 11.03
CA GLY A 396 -11.57 11.03 11.42
C GLY A 396 -12.47 9.80 11.15
N TRP A 397 -13.78 9.97 11.29
CA TRP A 397 -14.80 8.94 11.11
C TRP A 397 -15.23 8.83 9.64
N GLU A 398 -15.07 9.93 8.88
CA GLU A 398 -15.43 10.02 7.46
C GLU A 398 -14.44 9.31 6.54
N VAL A 399 -13.16 9.22 6.94
CA VAL A 399 -12.15 8.44 6.25
C VAL A 399 -11.75 7.32 7.19
N ALA A 400 -12.51 6.23 7.09
CA ALA A 400 -12.15 4.90 7.53
C ALA A 400 -10.68 4.77 7.99
N VAL A 401 -10.49 4.62 9.30
CA VAL A 401 -9.20 4.55 9.99
C VAL A 401 -8.21 3.58 9.33
N GLY A 402 -6.91 3.94 9.30
CA GLY A 402 -5.78 3.02 9.16
C GLY A 402 -5.51 2.36 7.80
N GLY A 403 -6.28 2.63 6.74
CA GLY A 403 -6.12 1.94 5.44
C GLY A 403 -4.98 2.47 4.56
N VAL A 404 -4.19 1.57 3.96
CA VAL A 404 -3.19 1.92 2.92
C VAL A 404 -3.89 2.36 1.63
N ILE A 405 -4.86 1.55 1.18
CA ILE A 405 -5.77 1.85 0.08
C ILE A 405 -7.17 2.02 0.67
N LEU A 406 -7.76 3.20 0.47
CA LEU A 406 -9.06 3.59 1.02
C LEU A 406 -10.03 3.99 -0.09
N GLY A 407 -10.89 3.05 -0.46
CA GLY A 407 -12.02 3.26 -1.35
C GLY A 407 -13.28 3.68 -0.59
N ASN A 408 -13.98 4.68 -1.09
CA ASN A 408 -15.33 5.07 -0.66
C ASN A 408 -16.35 5.02 -1.82
N GLY A 409 -15.94 4.41 -2.94
CA GLY A 409 -16.69 4.34 -4.17
C GLY A 409 -17.71 3.19 -4.22
N GLU A 410 -18.06 2.81 -5.43
CA GLU A 410 -18.96 1.70 -5.73
C GLU A 410 -18.40 0.95 -6.96
N ASP A 411 -18.55 -0.37 -6.98
CA ASP A 411 -18.10 -1.23 -8.09
C ASP A 411 -16.60 -1.06 -8.42
N GLU A 412 -15.76 -0.93 -7.38
CA GLU A 412 -14.31 -0.79 -7.57
C GLU A 412 -13.62 -2.15 -7.78
N THR A 413 -12.58 -2.16 -8.61
CA THR A 413 -11.69 -3.31 -8.78
C THR A 413 -10.30 -2.97 -8.28
N ILE A 414 -9.88 -3.64 -7.21
CA ILE A 414 -8.53 -3.56 -6.64
C ILE A 414 -7.84 -4.88 -6.93
N SER A 415 -6.92 -4.89 -7.90
CA SER A 415 -6.34 -6.14 -8.39
C SER A 415 -4.86 -6.11 -8.70
N GLN A 416 -4.21 -7.27 -8.60
CA GLN A 416 -2.81 -7.45 -9.02
C GLN A 416 -1.84 -6.52 -8.26
N ASN A 417 -2.18 -6.04 -7.06
CA ASN A 417 -1.32 -5.14 -6.29
C ASN A 417 -0.41 -5.93 -5.34
N TYR A 418 0.78 -5.41 -5.06
CA TYR A 418 1.66 -5.94 -4.03
C TYR A 418 1.78 -4.92 -2.89
N LEU A 419 1.42 -5.34 -1.66
CA LEU A 419 1.48 -4.52 -0.46
C LEU A 419 2.53 -5.12 0.50
N SER A 420 3.55 -4.34 0.85
CA SER A 420 4.74 -4.76 1.60
C SER A 420 4.91 -3.92 2.88
N TYR A 421 4.87 -4.57 4.06
CA TYR A 421 5.27 -3.96 5.35
C TYR A 421 4.65 -2.59 5.69
N ASN A 422 3.41 -2.33 5.26
CA ASN A 422 2.70 -1.10 5.59
C ASN A 422 2.16 -1.15 7.04
N GLY A 423 2.21 -0.05 7.78
CA GLY A 423 1.99 0.02 9.24
C GLY A 423 0.54 0.25 9.71
N GLY A 424 -0.38 0.56 8.80
CA GLY A 424 -1.77 0.85 9.11
C GLY A 424 -2.54 -0.33 9.73
N SER A 425 -3.66 -0.03 10.38
CA SER A 425 -4.61 -1.02 10.91
C SER A 425 -5.26 -1.84 9.80
N GLU A 426 -5.51 -1.23 8.64
CA GLU A 426 -6.08 -1.90 7.47
C GLU A 426 -5.14 -1.79 6.26
N GLY A 427 -5.06 -2.85 5.45
CA GLY A 427 -4.32 -2.79 4.19
C GLY A 427 -5.20 -2.19 3.11
N ILE A 428 -6.23 -2.94 2.73
CA ILE A 428 -7.23 -2.57 1.75
C ILE A 428 -8.58 -2.43 2.44
N LYS A 429 -9.24 -1.30 2.21
CA LYS A 429 -10.62 -1.05 2.63
C LYS A 429 -11.36 -0.31 1.53
N THR A 430 -12.60 -0.70 1.33
CA THR A 430 -13.36 -0.40 0.11
C THR A 430 -14.71 0.21 0.43
N GLY A 431 -15.35 0.76 -0.60
CA GLY A 431 -16.74 1.17 -0.60
C GLY A 431 -17.68 0.00 -0.92
N LEU A 432 -18.67 0.25 -1.77
CA LEU A 432 -19.78 -0.67 -2.06
C LEU A 432 -19.43 -1.66 -3.19
N THR A 433 -19.94 -2.89 -3.09
CA THR A 433 -19.81 -3.96 -4.11
C THR A 433 -18.40 -4.13 -4.70
N PRO A 434 -17.34 -4.23 -3.87
CA PRO A 434 -15.96 -4.24 -4.34
C PRO A 434 -15.56 -5.60 -4.94
N THR A 435 -14.65 -5.57 -5.92
CA THR A 435 -13.87 -6.73 -6.35
C THR A 435 -12.41 -6.57 -5.92
N VAL A 436 -11.94 -7.42 -5.01
CA VAL A 436 -10.55 -7.43 -4.51
C VAL A 436 -9.91 -8.76 -4.87
N LYS A 437 -9.06 -8.77 -5.90
CA LYS A 437 -8.50 -10.03 -6.42
C LYS A 437 -7.05 -9.99 -6.86
N PHE A 438 -6.35 -11.12 -6.77
CA PHE A 438 -4.95 -11.23 -7.19
C PHE A 438 -3.99 -10.26 -6.47
N ASN A 439 -4.31 -9.83 -5.24
CA ASN A 439 -3.40 -9.00 -4.45
C ASN A 439 -2.49 -9.87 -3.57
N HIS A 440 -1.20 -9.51 -3.49
CA HIS A 440 -0.24 -10.15 -2.58
C HIS A 440 0.09 -9.16 -1.46
N ILE A 441 -0.28 -9.51 -0.23
CA ILE A 441 -0.08 -8.68 0.95
C ILE A 441 0.84 -9.43 1.92
N VAL A 442 1.97 -8.81 2.27
CA VAL A 442 2.97 -9.37 3.18
C VAL A 442 3.31 -8.37 4.28
N GLY A 443 3.50 -8.86 5.51
CA GLY A 443 4.09 -8.03 6.57
C GLY A 443 3.18 -6.90 7.03
N HIS A 444 1.89 -6.92 6.69
CA HIS A 444 0.99 -5.83 7.00
C HIS A 444 0.88 -5.63 8.53
N CYS A 445 1.16 -4.42 8.98
CA CYS A 445 1.26 -4.02 10.38
C CYS A 445 2.21 -4.93 11.19
N ALA A 446 3.31 -5.41 10.57
CA ALA A 446 4.22 -6.40 11.19
C ALA A 446 4.71 -6.00 12.59
N GLY A 447 5.00 -4.72 12.82
CA GLY A 447 5.41 -4.24 14.14
C GLY A 447 4.31 -3.58 14.97
N SER A 448 3.04 -3.84 14.65
CA SER A 448 1.89 -3.51 15.52
C SER A 448 1.75 -2.04 15.90
N ASN A 449 2.00 -1.12 14.96
CA ASN A 449 1.78 0.33 15.13
C ASN A 449 0.32 0.66 15.51
N GLN A 450 -0.62 -0.19 15.11
CA GLN A 450 -2.03 -0.16 15.51
C GLN A 450 -2.49 -1.57 15.87
N ASN A 451 -3.60 -1.74 16.58
CA ASN A 451 -3.99 -3.03 17.18
C ASN A 451 -5.11 -3.80 16.47
N ASP A 452 -6.30 -3.21 16.34
CA ASP A 452 -7.41 -3.81 15.58
C ASP A 452 -7.15 -3.69 14.06
N GLY A 453 -7.98 -4.35 13.23
CA GLY A 453 -7.94 -4.23 11.78
C GLY A 453 -7.70 -5.55 11.01
N GLY A 454 -7.38 -5.45 9.73
CA GLY A 454 -7.19 -6.58 8.82
C GLY A 454 -6.54 -6.17 7.49
N ALA A 455 -5.77 -7.07 6.89
CA ALA A 455 -5.07 -6.79 5.64
C ALA A 455 -6.03 -6.47 4.48
N ILE A 456 -7.17 -7.16 4.40
CA ILE A 456 -8.33 -6.80 3.58
C ILE A 456 -9.53 -6.73 4.52
N GLN A 457 -10.13 -5.55 4.67
CA GLN A 457 -11.26 -5.37 5.58
C GLN A 457 -12.45 -4.73 4.88
N ILE A 458 -13.59 -5.41 4.93
CA ILE A 458 -14.87 -4.97 4.37
C ILE A 458 -15.86 -4.74 5.51
N THR A 459 -16.29 -3.50 5.69
CA THR A 459 -17.30 -3.14 6.68
C THR A 459 -18.71 -3.42 6.16
N ILE A 460 -19.71 -3.49 7.04
CA ILE A 460 -21.12 -3.82 6.71
C ILE A 460 -21.60 -3.27 5.35
N PRO A 461 -21.47 -1.97 5.01
CA PRO A 461 -22.01 -1.44 3.75
C PRO A 461 -21.37 -2.05 2.51
N GLY A 462 -20.09 -2.40 2.59
CA GLY A 462 -19.33 -2.94 1.46
C GLY A 462 -19.51 -4.43 1.23
N GLN A 463 -20.09 -5.18 2.17
CA GLN A 463 -20.14 -6.65 2.09
C GLN A 463 -21.12 -7.18 1.04
N ASN A 464 -22.24 -6.49 0.82
CA ASN A 464 -23.24 -6.90 -0.17
C ASN A 464 -22.65 -6.83 -1.58
N GLY A 465 -22.56 -7.98 -2.25
CA GLY A 465 -21.96 -8.10 -3.58
C GLY A 465 -20.43 -8.00 -3.59
N ALA A 466 -19.75 -8.01 -2.44
CA ALA A 466 -18.30 -8.06 -2.40
C ALA A 466 -17.77 -9.37 -3.00
N ASN A 467 -16.68 -9.29 -3.78
CA ASN A 467 -15.94 -10.45 -4.28
C ASN A 467 -14.47 -10.34 -3.85
N ILE A 468 -14.09 -11.14 -2.85
CA ILE A 468 -12.72 -11.21 -2.34
C ILE A 468 -12.12 -12.57 -2.74
N SER A 469 -11.29 -12.59 -3.77
CA SER A 469 -10.78 -13.85 -4.30
C SER A 469 -9.37 -13.85 -4.86
N HIS A 470 -8.71 -15.01 -4.89
CA HIS A 470 -7.38 -15.16 -5.47
C HIS A 470 -6.31 -14.27 -4.85
N ASN A 471 -6.45 -13.90 -3.56
CA ASN A 471 -5.44 -13.09 -2.86
C ASN A 471 -4.49 -13.99 -2.07
N TRP A 472 -3.22 -13.56 -1.95
CA TRP A 472 -2.27 -14.11 -0.97
C TRP A 472 -2.09 -13.09 0.15
N VAL A 473 -2.31 -13.52 1.40
CA VAL A 473 -2.06 -12.67 2.57
C VAL A 473 -1.21 -13.43 3.58
N ARG A 474 -0.04 -12.87 3.93
CA ARG A 474 0.94 -13.56 4.76
C ARG A 474 1.66 -12.68 5.77
N ASP A 475 2.22 -13.33 6.79
CA ASP A 475 3.19 -12.77 7.74
C ASP A 475 2.73 -11.49 8.43
N SER A 476 1.48 -11.48 8.89
CA SER A 476 0.87 -10.30 9.51
C SER A 476 0.33 -10.63 10.91
N PRO A 477 0.50 -9.77 11.91
CA PRO A 477 -0.18 -9.94 13.21
C PRO A 477 -1.67 -9.57 13.15
N LYS A 478 -2.22 -9.23 11.97
CA LYS A 478 -3.62 -8.88 11.75
C LYS A 478 -4.42 -10.07 11.24
N HIS A 479 -5.74 -9.91 11.25
CA HIS A 479 -6.59 -10.77 10.42
C HIS A 479 -6.23 -10.55 8.94
N SER A 480 -6.34 -11.61 8.15
CA SER A 480 -6.05 -11.56 6.72
C SER A 480 -7.20 -10.90 5.96
N ILE A 481 -8.29 -11.64 5.75
CA ILE A 481 -9.53 -11.18 5.15
C ILE A 481 -10.58 -11.10 6.25
N ARG A 482 -11.17 -9.91 6.40
CA ARG A 482 -12.10 -9.62 7.47
C ARG A 482 -13.38 -8.96 6.93
N PHE A 483 -14.50 -9.64 7.11
CA PHE A 483 -15.81 -9.01 7.04
C PHE A 483 -16.16 -8.53 8.44
N ASP A 484 -16.08 -7.22 8.65
CA ASP A 484 -16.24 -6.65 9.97
C ASP A 484 -17.67 -6.18 10.22
N THR A 485 -18.19 -6.63 11.36
CA THR A 485 -19.45 -6.21 11.94
C THR A 485 -19.18 -5.84 13.41
N PRO A 486 -19.57 -4.62 13.86
CA PRO A 486 -19.37 -4.17 15.22
C PRO A 486 -20.22 -4.99 16.19
N HIS A 487 -19.75 -5.07 17.44
CA HIS A 487 -20.36 -5.89 18.46
C HIS A 487 -20.37 -5.16 19.83
N PRO A 488 -21.48 -5.13 20.61
CA PRO A 488 -22.81 -5.65 20.26
C PRO A 488 -23.45 -4.89 19.10
N LEU A 489 -24.40 -5.53 18.41
CA LEU A 489 -25.04 -4.94 17.23
C LEU A 489 -25.77 -3.64 17.55
N ASN A 490 -26.32 -3.49 18.76
CA ASN A 490 -27.05 -2.27 19.19
C ASN A 490 -28.10 -1.82 18.16
N GLY A 491 -28.87 -2.76 17.60
CA GLY A 491 -29.89 -2.50 16.58
C GLY A 491 -29.38 -2.35 15.13
N ARG A 492 -28.07 -2.48 14.89
CA ARG A 492 -27.49 -2.47 13.55
C ARG A 492 -27.78 -3.79 12.82
N LYS A 493 -27.96 -3.70 11.50
CA LYS A 493 -27.94 -4.87 10.63
C LYS A 493 -26.51 -5.38 10.45
N VAL A 494 -26.37 -6.68 10.27
CA VAL A 494 -25.12 -7.30 9.83
C VAL A 494 -24.94 -7.11 8.32
N GLY A 495 -23.71 -7.19 7.82
CA GLY A 495 -23.49 -7.23 6.37
C GLY A 495 -23.90 -8.59 5.80
N THR A 496 -24.13 -8.64 4.48
CA THR A 496 -24.71 -9.82 3.83
C THR A 496 -24.15 -10.06 2.44
N ASN A 497 -24.40 -11.24 1.84
CA ASN A 497 -24.25 -11.52 0.39
C ASN A 497 -22.86 -11.27 -0.21
N GLY A 498 -21.80 -11.37 0.61
CA GLY A 498 -20.42 -11.30 0.12
C GLY A 498 -19.84 -12.67 -0.23
N TYR A 499 -18.94 -12.69 -1.21
CA TYR A 499 -18.19 -13.86 -1.66
C TYR A 499 -16.73 -13.75 -1.22
N VAL A 500 -16.23 -14.80 -0.57
CA VAL A 500 -14.83 -14.95 -0.14
C VAL A 500 -14.32 -16.32 -0.57
N GLY A 501 -13.53 -16.37 -1.65
CA GLY A 501 -13.09 -17.67 -2.15
C GLY A 501 -11.79 -17.68 -2.91
N TYR A 502 -11.18 -18.86 -3.05
CA TYR A 502 -9.89 -19.04 -3.74
C TYR A 502 -8.75 -18.19 -3.16
N ASN A 503 -8.77 -17.84 -1.87
CA ASN A 503 -7.67 -17.10 -1.24
C ASN A 503 -6.68 -18.07 -0.58
N VAL A 504 -5.40 -17.70 -0.53
CA VAL A 504 -4.38 -18.38 0.26
C VAL A 504 -3.92 -17.45 1.38
N VAL A 505 -3.98 -17.92 2.61
CA VAL A 505 -3.61 -17.15 3.79
C VAL A 505 -2.69 -17.98 4.65
N TRP A 506 -1.58 -17.42 5.11
CA TRP A 506 -0.70 -18.11 6.06
C TRP A 506 0.01 -17.17 7.03
N ASP A 507 0.33 -17.68 8.21
CA ASP A 507 1.10 -16.94 9.24
C ASP A 507 0.47 -15.59 9.65
N THR A 508 -0.87 -15.54 9.62
CA THR A 508 -1.71 -14.42 10.07
C THR A 508 -2.60 -14.78 11.26
N LYS A 509 -3.46 -13.86 11.74
CA LYS A 509 -4.57 -14.21 12.67
C LYS A 509 -5.76 -14.90 11.97
N GLY A 510 -5.57 -15.42 10.76
CA GLY A 510 -6.62 -16.11 10.01
C GLY A 510 -7.64 -15.19 9.34
N MET A 511 -8.67 -15.78 8.76
CA MET A 511 -9.83 -15.08 8.19
C MET A 511 -10.91 -14.88 9.25
N SER A 512 -11.61 -13.74 9.19
CA SER A 512 -12.64 -13.34 10.16
C SER A 512 -13.90 -12.91 9.43
N ILE A 513 -14.85 -13.84 9.27
CA ILE A 513 -16.06 -13.64 8.46
C ILE A 513 -17.26 -13.48 9.39
N LYS A 514 -17.79 -12.26 9.47
CA LYS A 514 -19.02 -11.91 10.18
C LYS A 514 -20.05 -11.35 9.18
N GLY A 515 -21.32 -11.59 9.45
CA GLY A 515 -22.42 -11.23 8.55
C GLY A 515 -23.27 -12.45 8.22
N ASP A 516 -24.25 -12.32 7.32
CA ASP A 516 -25.18 -13.40 6.95
C ASP A 516 -25.18 -13.65 5.43
N ASN A 517 -25.67 -14.83 5.01
CA ASN A 517 -25.84 -15.19 3.59
C ASN A 517 -24.56 -15.01 2.75
N HIS A 518 -23.40 -15.29 3.34
CA HIS A 518 -22.12 -15.25 2.62
C HIS A 518 -21.88 -16.53 1.84
N THR A 519 -20.96 -16.48 0.88
CA THR A 519 -20.34 -17.68 0.28
C THR A 519 -18.85 -17.67 0.61
N VAL A 520 -18.41 -18.66 1.37
CA VAL A 520 -17.01 -18.86 1.76
C VAL A 520 -16.53 -20.17 1.17
N ALA A 521 -15.77 -20.11 0.08
CA ALA A 521 -15.50 -21.30 -0.74
C ALA A 521 -14.06 -21.43 -1.22
N ASN A 522 -13.50 -22.64 -1.24
CA ASN A 522 -12.23 -22.94 -1.91
C ASN A 522 -11.02 -22.14 -1.39
N ASN A 523 -11.03 -21.71 -0.12
CA ASN A 523 -9.88 -21.04 0.49
C ASN A 523 -8.87 -22.05 1.07
N LEU A 524 -7.59 -21.66 1.13
CA LEU A 524 -6.54 -22.35 1.88
C LEU A 524 -6.04 -21.44 3.01
N VAL A 525 -6.25 -21.84 4.27
CA VAL A 525 -5.96 -21.00 5.44
C VAL A 525 -5.08 -21.72 6.45
N ILE A 526 -3.79 -21.41 6.38
CA ILE A 526 -2.72 -22.10 7.11
C ILE A 526 -2.33 -21.29 8.34
N ASP A 527 -2.26 -21.94 9.49
CA ASP A 527 -1.66 -21.38 10.71
C ASP A 527 -0.52 -22.28 11.20
N ARG A 528 0.71 -22.03 10.70
CA ARG A 528 1.89 -22.83 11.06
C ARG A 528 2.31 -22.66 12.52
N ASN A 529 2.00 -21.50 13.08
CA ASN A 529 2.51 -21.04 14.37
C ASN A 529 1.43 -21.04 15.46
N ASN A 530 0.23 -21.54 15.14
CA ASN A 530 -0.94 -21.48 16.02
C ASN A 530 -1.17 -20.05 16.57
N LYS A 531 -0.92 -19.03 15.72
CA LYS A 531 -1.06 -17.61 16.06
C LYS A 531 -2.52 -17.25 16.37
N GLY A 532 -3.47 -18.03 15.85
CA GLY A 532 -4.90 -17.88 16.08
C GLY A 532 -5.49 -19.03 16.91
N LYS A 533 -6.64 -18.78 17.56
CA LYS A 533 -7.47 -19.85 18.14
C LYS A 533 -8.36 -20.55 17.09
N CYS A 534 -8.37 -20.02 15.87
CA CYS A 534 -9.16 -20.39 14.71
C CYS A 534 -8.50 -19.74 13.48
N SER A 535 -8.24 -20.50 12.39
CA SER A 535 -7.57 -19.99 11.19
C SER A 535 -8.58 -19.54 10.13
N LEU A 536 -9.65 -20.31 9.90
CA LEU A 536 -10.82 -19.90 9.12
C LEU A 536 -12.01 -19.71 10.06
N CYS A 537 -12.30 -18.46 10.44
CA CYS A 537 -13.37 -18.14 11.37
C CYS A 537 -14.60 -17.63 10.64
N VAL A 538 -15.60 -18.49 10.50
CA VAL A 538 -16.93 -18.12 10.01
C VAL A 538 -17.83 -18.00 11.23
N PHE A 539 -17.83 -16.83 11.87
CA PHE A 539 -18.34 -16.68 13.23
C PHE A 539 -19.82 -17.07 13.35
N TYR A 540 -20.15 -17.99 14.26
CA TYR A 540 -21.54 -18.20 14.67
C TYR A 540 -21.93 -17.20 15.75
N LYS A 541 -21.03 -17.01 16.73
CA LYS A 541 -21.25 -16.15 17.90
C LYS A 541 -19.93 -15.57 18.39
N LEU A 542 -19.97 -14.33 18.90
CA LEU A 542 -18.78 -13.66 19.43
C LEU A 542 -18.80 -13.59 20.97
N TRP A 543 -17.86 -14.32 21.59
CA TRP A 543 -17.51 -14.20 23.00
C TRP A 543 -18.73 -14.40 23.94
N LYS A 544 -19.06 -13.40 24.77
CA LYS A 544 -20.11 -13.46 25.79
C LYS A 544 -21.49 -13.01 25.31
N TYR A 545 -21.60 -12.60 24.05
CA TYR A 545 -22.75 -11.84 23.59
C TYR A 545 -23.67 -12.66 22.70
N ILE A 546 -24.96 -12.31 22.68
CA ILE A 546 -26.02 -13.14 22.08
C ILE A 546 -26.17 -13.02 20.56
N ASP A 547 -25.46 -12.08 19.91
CA ASP A 547 -25.61 -11.84 18.48
C ASP A 547 -25.12 -13.07 17.69
N ILE A 548 -26.00 -13.59 16.85
CA ILE A 548 -25.74 -14.74 15.96
C ILE A 548 -25.40 -14.20 14.57
N PHE A 549 -24.39 -14.81 13.95
CA PHE A 549 -23.92 -14.50 12.61
C PHE A 549 -23.94 -15.76 11.74
N ASN A 550 -23.74 -15.52 10.44
CA ASN A 550 -23.64 -16.49 9.38
C ASN A 550 -24.90 -17.35 9.22
N ASN A 551 -26.08 -16.76 9.48
CA ASN A 551 -27.35 -17.35 9.07
C ASN A 551 -27.36 -17.50 7.54
N TYR A 552 -27.76 -18.68 7.06
CA TYR A 552 -27.84 -19.00 5.62
C TYR A 552 -26.52 -18.88 4.84
N THR A 553 -25.38 -18.79 5.51
CA THR A 553 -24.08 -18.79 4.83
C THR A 553 -23.79 -20.16 4.22
N THR A 554 -23.12 -20.17 3.07
CA THR A 554 -22.57 -21.36 2.43
C THR A 554 -21.07 -21.40 2.67
N THR A 555 -20.59 -22.41 3.40
CA THR A 555 -19.16 -22.62 3.66
C THR A 555 -18.75 -23.97 3.09
N ILE A 556 -18.02 -23.99 1.97
CA ILE A 556 -17.72 -25.23 1.25
C ILE A 556 -16.29 -25.32 0.72
N ASN A 557 -15.76 -26.53 0.60
CA ASN A 557 -14.49 -26.78 -0.11
C ASN A 557 -13.27 -26.03 0.46
N ASN A 558 -13.29 -25.58 1.72
CA ASN A 558 -12.17 -24.86 2.31
C ASN A 558 -11.19 -25.83 2.97
N GLY A 559 -9.90 -25.57 2.81
CA GLY A 559 -8.83 -26.26 3.56
C GLY A 559 -8.24 -25.32 4.60
N ALA A 560 -8.27 -25.70 5.87
CA ALA A 560 -7.75 -24.85 6.94
C ALA A 560 -7.06 -25.67 8.03
N THR A 561 -6.08 -25.08 8.70
CA THR A 561 -5.50 -25.64 9.94
C THR A 561 -6.57 -25.83 11.01
N GLN A 562 -7.51 -24.88 11.09
CA GLN A 562 -8.66 -24.95 11.99
C GLN A 562 -9.80 -24.09 11.43
N ALA A 563 -10.89 -24.73 11.01
CA ALA A 563 -12.11 -24.05 10.57
C ALA A 563 -13.21 -24.20 11.62
N ASP A 564 -13.70 -23.09 12.17
CA ASP A 564 -14.74 -23.11 13.19
C ASP A 564 -15.59 -21.83 13.26
N GLY A 565 -16.65 -21.88 14.06
CA GLY A 565 -17.60 -20.79 14.29
C GLY A 565 -17.23 -19.83 15.42
N GLY A 566 -16.00 -19.89 15.94
CA GLY A 566 -15.53 -19.13 17.10
C GLY A 566 -15.71 -19.84 18.46
N LYS A 567 -15.41 -19.13 19.55
CA LYS A 567 -15.52 -19.61 20.94
C LYS A 567 -16.44 -18.73 21.79
N ASP A 568 -17.40 -19.35 22.49
CA ASP A 568 -18.17 -18.74 23.59
C ASP A 568 -17.52 -19.10 24.94
N ALA A 569 -16.63 -18.23 25.42
CA ALA A 569 -15.91 -18.46 26.67
C ALA A 569 -16.79 -18.52 27.93
N ALA A 570 -18.07 -18.14 27.86
CA ALA A 570 -18.96 -18.07 29.01
C ALA A 570 -19.94 -19.27 29.11
N ARG A 571 -20.20 -20.00 28.01
CA ARG A 571 -21.22 -21.06 28.00
C ARG A 571 -20.81 -22.38 27.35
N LEU A 572 -19.87 -22.38 26.40
CA LEU A 572 -19.45 -23.60 25.71
C LEU A 572 -17.92 -23.57 25.57
N PRO A 573 -17.18 -24.29 26.43
CA PRO A 573 -15.71 -24.28 26.39
C PRO A 573 -15.10 -24.90 25.12
N ASN A 574 -15.93 -25.57 24.30
CA ASN A 574 -15.55 -26.16 23.01
C ASN A 574 -15.85 -25.21 21.84
N ASN A 575 -15.09 -25.34 20.75
CA ASN A 575 -15.31 -24.60 19.51
C ASN A 575 -16.72 -24.81 18.96
N HIS A 576 -17.33 -23.75 18.41
CA HIS A 576 -18.55 -23.88 17.61
C HIS A 576 -18.21 -24.57 16.28
N PRO A 577 -19.00 -25.53 15.79
CA PRO A 577 -18.88 -25.98 14.40
C PRO A 577 -19.13 -24.80 13.45
N LEU A 578 -18.66 -24.93 12.21
CA LEU A 578 -18.96 -23.96 11.17
C LEU A 578 -20.49 -23.79 11.04
N PRO A 579 -21.02 -22.55 11.10
CA PRO A 579 -22.44 -22.26 10.91
C PRO A 579 -22.77 -22.07 9.43
N GLY A 580 -24.06 -22.16 9.10
CA GLY A 580 -24.56 -21.89 7.76
C GLY A 580 -25.76 -22.75 7.38
N ALA A 581 -26.38 -22.45 6.24
CA ALA A 581 -27.36 -23.35 5.63
C ALA A 581 -26.70 -24.52 4.91
N VAL A 582 -25.49 -24.32 4.38
CA VAL A 582 -24.70 -25.34 3.70
C VAL A 582 -23.28 -25.30 4.26
N VAL A 583 -22.88 -26.39 4.90
CA VAL A 583 -21.53 -26.60 5.41
C VAL A 583 -21.09 -27.98 4.94
N ASP A 584 -20.21 -28.02 3.94
CA ASP A 584 -19.87 -29.28 3.27
C ASP A 584 -18.43 -29.27 2.75
N ASN A 585 -17.80 -30.45 2.68
CA ASN A 585 -16.46 -30.66 2.12
C ASN A 585 -15.38 -29.66 2.62
N ASN A 586 -15.43 -29.26 3.89
CA ASN A 586 -14.39 -28.43 4.50
C ASN A 586 -13.39 -29.32 5.25
N TYR A 587 -12.12 -29.19 4.90
CA TYR A 587 -11.02 -29.86 5.59
C TYR A 587 -10.48 -28.97 6.72
N SER A 588 -10.47 -29.50 7.94
CA SER A 588 -10.02 -28.78 9.14
C SER A 588 -9.11 -29.66 9.98
N ASP A 589 -7.82 -29.62 9.70
CA ASP A 589 -6.80 -30.36 10.46
C ASP A 589 -5.45 -29.63 10.45
N LYS A 590 -4.64 -29.84 11.49
CA LYS A 590 -3.29 -29.31 11.59
C LYS A 590 -2.38 -29.79 10.47
N ASP A 591 -2.66 -30.94 9.87
CA ASP A 591 -1.89 -31.47 8.76
C ASP A 591 -2.33 -31.00 7.38
N VAL A 592 -3.16 -29.94 7.28
CA VAL A 592 -3.56 -29.29 6.02
C VAL A 592 -2.40 -29.06 5.03
N LEU A 593 -1.19 -28.80 5.55
CA LEU A 593 0.02 -28.62 4.73
C LEU A 593 0.46 -29.88 3.98
N LYS A 594 0.13 -31.08 4.47
CA LYS A 594 0.41 -32.35 3.79
C LYS A 594 -0.50 -32.58 2.58
N GLN A 595 -1.59 -31.82 2.47
CA GLN A 595 -2.56 -31.95 1.38
C GLN A 595 -2.17 -31.11 0.16
N VAL A 596 -1.08 -30.33 0.23
CA VAL A 596 -0.54 -29.52 -0.88
C VAL A 596 0.91 -29.89 -1.19
N VAL A 597 1.33 -29.66 -2.44
CA VAL A 597 2.57 -30.21 -3.01
C VAL A 597 3.83 -29.70 -2.31
N ASP A 598 3.99 -28.39 -2.14
CA ASP A 598 5.21 -27.79 -1.59
C ASP A 598 4.94 -26.38 -1.02
N PRO A 599 4.26 -26.28 0.14
CA PRO A 599 3.75 -25.02 0.68
C PRO A 599 4.85 -24.07 1.16
N ASP A 600 6.05 -24.57 1.49
CA ASP A 600 7.18 -23.74 1.89
C ASP A 600 7.80 -23.01 0.69
N ASN A 601 7.63 -23.57 -0.51
CA ASN A 601 8.03 -22.96 -1.76
C ASN A 601 6.85 -22.34 -2.55
N TRP A 602 5.68 -22.21 -1.92
CA TRP A 602 4.45 -21.61 -2.46
C TRP A 602 3.79 -22.39 -3.61
N ASP A 603 3.99 -23.71 -3.66
CA ASP A 603 3.20 -24.62 -4.50
C ASP A 603 2.04 -25.19 -3.68
N PHE A 604 0.89 -24.55 -3.82
CA PHE A 604 -0.34 -24.89 -3.12
C PHE A 604 -1.27 -25.78 -3.95
N ARG A 605 -0.78 -26.37 -5.05
CA ARG A 605 -1.54 -27.39 -5.78
C ARG A 605 -1.86 -28.54 -4.82
N PRO A 606 -3.07 -29.10 -4.86
CA PRO A 606 -3.41 -30.25 -4.02
C PRO A 606 -2.62 -31.50 -4.45
N VAL A 607 -2.21 -32.30 -3.47
CA VAL A 607 -1.55 -33.59 -3.69
C VAL A 607 -2.54 -34.56 -4.32
N ALA A 608 -2.15 -35.18 -5.44
CA ALA A 608 -2.98 -36.16 -6.13
C ALA A 608 -3.28 -37.37 -5.24
N GLY A 609 -4.56 -37.72 -5.10
CA GLY A 609 -5.02 -38.81 -4.23
C GLY A 609 -5.08 -38.45 -2.74
N GLY A 610 -4.72 -37.22 -2.37
CA GLY A 610 -4.92 -36.69 -1.03
C GLY A 610 -6.37 -36.26 -0.78
N GLU A 611 -6.66 -35.86 0.46
CA GLU A 611 -8.00 -35.48 0.94
C GLU A 611 -8.60 -34.34 0.12
N PHE A 612 -7.76 -33.41 -0.37
CA PHE A 612 -8.22 -32.29 -1.19
C PHE A 612 -8.74 -32.71 -2.58
N THR A 613 -8.45 -33.95 -2.99
CA THR A 613 -8.84 -34.52 -4.29
C THR A 613 -9.74 -35.74 -4.15
N ALA A 614 -10.06 -36.17 -2.93
CA ALA A 614 -10.81 -37.41 -2.68
C ALA A 614 -12.31 -37.29 -2.98
N GLY A 615 -12.87 -36.09 -2.82
CA GLY A 615 -14.29 -35.80 -3.05
C GLY A 615 -14.63 -35.46 -4.50
N ALA A 616 -15.92 -35.32 -4.78
CA ALA A 616 -16.43 -34.89 -6.10
C ALA A 616 -16.07 -33.42 -6.44
N SER A 617 -15.79 -32.62 -5.41
CA SER A 617 -15.32 -31.23 -5.54
C SER A 617 -13.94 -31.08 -4.89
N LEU A 618 -13.07 -30.28 -5.51
CA LEU A 618 -11.75 -29.98 -4.98
C LEU A 618 -11.83 -29.07 -3.75
N ILE A 619 -11.00 -29.37 -2.76
CA ILE A 619 -10.77 -28.49 -1.61
C ILE A 619 -9.63 -27.53 -1.93
N GLY A 620 -9.82 -26.27 -1.56
CA GLY A 620 -8.81 -25.23 -1.71
C GLY A 620 -8.78 -24.57 -3.11
N PRO A 621 -7.76 -23.72 -3.34
CA PRO A 621 -7.78 -22.73 -4.42
C PRO A 621 -7.26 -23.20 -5.79
N TYR A 622 -6.58 -24.35 -5.85
CA TYR A 622 -5.79 -24.74 -7.02
C TYR A 622 -6.20 -26.11 -7.54
N LEU A 623 -5.95 -26.31 -8.84
CA LEU A 623 -6.15 -27.59 -9.51
C LEU A 623 -4.95 -28.53 -9.28
N PRO A 624 -5.16 -29.85 -9.14
CA PRO A 624 -4.08 -30.81 -9.01
C PRO A 624 -3.33 -31.04 -10.34
N GLY A 625 -2.12 -31.59 -10.21
CA GLY A 625 -1.39 -32.20 -11.32
C GLY A 625 -0.47 -31.25 -12.10
N SER A 626 0.35 -31.85 -12.95
CA SER A 626 1.38 -31.18 -13.77
C SER A 626 0.88 -30.68 -15.12
N LYS A 627 -0.32 -31.12 -15.54
CA LYS A 627 -0.91 -30.78 -16.85
C LYS A 627 -1.65 -29.44 -16.85
N VAL A 628 -1.75 -28.79 -15.70
CA VAL A 628 -2.27 -27.42 -15.60
C VAL A 628 -1.27 -26.49 -16.28
N LYS A 629 -1.79 -25.65 -17.18
CA LYS A 629 -0.97 -24.69 -17.92
C LYS A 629 -0.80 -23.37 -17.17
N THR A 630 -1.71 -23.11 -16.23
CA THR A 630 -1.78 -21.88 -15.45
C THR A 630 -1.79 -22.19 -13.95
N TYR A 631 -1.07 -21.38 -13.20
CA TYR A 631 -1.04 -21.35 -11.74
C TYR A 631 -1.08 -19.89 -11.33
N TRP A 632 -2.22 -19.41 -10.85
CA TRP A 632 -2.33 -17.99 -10.55
C TRP A 632 -1.42 -17.61 -9.38
N ILE A 633 -0.62 -16.57 -9.59
CA ILE A 633 0.25 -15.95 -8.59
C ILE A 633 -0.17 -14.49 -8.48
N PRO A 634 -0.60 -14.03 -7.29
CA PRO A 634 -1.03 -12.66 -7.11
C PRO A 634 0.15 -11.69 -6.94
N GLY A 635 -0.13 -10.40 -6.92
CA GLY A 635 0.85 -9.34 -6.76
C GLY A 635 1.22 -8.65 -8.07
N ARG A 636 2.02 -7.59 -7.94
CA ARG A 636 2.44 -6.73 -9.06
C ARG A 636 3.30 -7.52 -10.05
N LYS A 637 2.86 -7.52 -11.31
CA LYS A 637 3.67 -7.91 -12.46
C LYS A 637 4.68 -6.79 -12.77
N LEU A 638 5.96 -7.14 -12.85
CA LEU A 638 7.04 -6.23 -13.26
C LEU A 638 7.20 -6.24 -14.78
N PHE A 639 8.04 -5.38 -15.37
CA PHE A 639 8.33 -5.46 -16.80
C PHE A 639 9.00 -6.79 -17.22
N LYS A 640 9.61 -7.49 -16.26
CA LYS A 640 10.17 -8.84 -16.36
C LYS A 640 9.38 -9.81 -15.49
N THR A 641 9.64 -11.11 -15.61
CA THR A 641 9.04 -12.13 -14.73
C THR A 641 9.50 -11.97 -13.29
N SER A 642 8.66 -12.39 -12.34
CA SER A 642 8.92 -12.30 -10.90
C SER A 642 8.30 -13.49 -10.15
N THR A 643 8.44 -13.51 -8.82
CA THR A 643 7.79 -14.46 -7.90
C THR A 643 7.92 -15.92 -8.35
N PRO A 644 9.14 -16.49 -8.32
CA PRO A 644 9.37 -17.88 -8.67
C PRO A 644 8.71 -18.83 -7.65
N VAL A 645 8.22 -19.96 -8.16
CA VAL A 645 7.74 -21.13 -7.41
C VAL A 645 8.45 -22.35 -8.00
N PRO A 646 9.45 -22.94 -7.32
CA PRO A 646 9.80 -22.69 -5.94
C PRO A 646 10.45 -21.32 -5.73
N VAL A 647 10.34 -20.79 -4.51
CA VAL A 647 11.05 -19.57 -4.14
C VAL A 647 12.55 -19.75 -4.39
N SER A 648 13.24 -18.69 -4.83
CA SER A 648 14.69 -18.76 -5.06
C SER A 648 15.41 -19.18 -3.78
N ASP A 649 16.45 -20.00 -3.93
CA ASP A 649 17.23 -20.61 -2.84
C ASP A 649 16.42 -21.62 -2.00
N GLY A 650 15.22 -21.96 -2.44
CA GLY A 650 14.37 -22.98 -1.83
C GLY A 650 14.93 -24.40 -1.94
N THR A 651 14.42 -25.30 -1.10
CA THR A 651 14.68 -26.75 -1.18
C THR A 651 13.39 -27.47 -1.50
N THR A 652 13.43 -28.35 -2.49
CA THR A 652 12.27 -29.07 -3.01
C THR A 652 12.54 -30.58 -3.04
N SER A 653 11.51 -31.40 -3.25
CA SER A 653 11.72 -32.82 -3.56
C SER A 653 12.39 -33.00 -4.92
N PHE A 654 13.32 -33.95 -5.05
CA PHE A 654 13.85 -34.39 -6.36
C PHE A 654 12.78 -34.96 -7.30
N THR A 655 11.56 -35.21 -6.82
CA THR A 655 10.41 -35.60 -7.65
C THR A 655 9.58 -34.41 -8.14
N ARG A 656 10.06 -33.17 -7.95
CA ARG A 656 9.37 -31.96 -8.41
C ARG A 656 9.22 -31.99 -9.94
N ASP A 657 8.01 -31.68 -10.37
CA ASP A 657 7.55 -31.83 -11.76
C ASP A 657 7.55 -30.53 -12.55
N VAL A 658 7.36 -29.39 -11.87
CA VAL A 658 7.23 -28.07 -12.50
C VAL A 658 7.90 -26.93 -11.70
N VAL A 659 8.26 -25.88 -12.42
CA VAL A 659 8.46 -24.53 -11.86
C VAL A 659 7.39 -23.59 -12.40
N MET A 660 7.05 -22.56 -11.64
CA MET A 660 6.02 -21.57 -11.99
C MET A 660 6.51 -20.16 -11.68
N PHE A 661 5.99 -19.16 -12.36
CA PHE A 661 6.45 -17.77 -12.21
C PHE A 661 5.30 -16.77 -12.37
N LEU A 662 5.43 -15.58 -11.80
CA LEU A 662 4.54 -14.47 -12.13
C LEU A 662 5.01 -13.83 -13.44
N GLY A 663 4.15 -13.85 -14.45
CA GLY A 663 4.46 -13.30 -15.78
C GLY A 663 4.75 -11.80 -15.76
N GLY A 664 5.56 -11.34 -16.72
CA GLY A 664 5.83 -9.92 -16.94
C GLY A 664 4.56 -9.14 -17.33
N TYR A 665 4.49 -7.87 -16.90
CA TYR A 665 3.39 -6.96 -17.14
C TYR A 665 3.25 -6.68 -18.64
N MET A 666 2.08 -7.03 -19.19
CA MET A 666 1.76 -6.94 -20.62
C MET A 666 2.68 -7.79 -21.52
N ALA A 667 3.36 -8.80 -20.97
CA ALA A 667 4.13 -9.74 -21.77
C ALA A 667 3.20 -10.68 -22.54
N ASP A 668 3.47 -10.93 -23.82
CA ASP A 668 2.71 -11.84 -24.68
C ASP A 668 3.36 -13.22 -24.82
N LYS A 669 4.64 -13.36 -24.45
CA LYS A 669 5.36 -14.65 -24.45
C LYS A 669 6.38 -14.73 -23.33
N HIS A 670 6.75 -15.95 -22.98
CA HIS A 670 7.81 -16.23 -22.01
C HIS A 670 8.79 -17.30 -22.52
N HIS A 671 10.09 -17.06 -22.40
CA HIS A 671 11.14 -17.98 -22.86
C HIS A 671 11.82 -18.64 -21.67
N PHE A 672 11.73 -19.96 -21.56
CA PHE A 672 12.23 -20.72 -20.42
C PHE A 672 13.64 -21.25 -20.66
N TYR A 673 14.51 -21.05 -19.68
CA TYR A 673 15.88 -21.55 -19.64
C TYR A 673 16.12 -22.31 -18.33
N PHE A 674 16.80 -23.46 -18.40
CA PHE A 674 17.00 -24.36 -17.27
C PHE A 674 18.35 -25.09 -17.37
N GLY A 675 19.05 -25.28 -16.25
CA GLY A 675 20.33 -25.99 -16.21
C GLY A 675 20.91 -26.13 -14.80
N MET A 676 22.10 -26.74 -14.69
CA MET A 676 22.82 -26.91 -13.41
C MET A 676 23.96 -25.90 -13.22
N ASP A 677 24.21 -25.02 -14.20
CA ASP A 677 25.25 -23.99 -14.15
C ASP A 677 24.60 -22.60 -14.25
N LYS A 678 24.78 -21.80 -13.19
CA LYS A 678 24.21 -20.45 -13.09
C LYS A 678 24.62 -19.56 -14.25
N THR A 679 25.90 -19.54 -14.59
CA THR A 679 26.45 -18.64 -15.61
C THR A 679 25.98 -19.04 -17.01
N ARG A 680 25.86 -20.34 -17.28
CA ARG A 680 25.29 -20.83 -18.55
C ARG A 680 23.82 -20.42 -18.68
N VAL A 681 23.01 -20.64 -17.66
CA VAL A 681 21.59 -20.20 -17.65
C VAL A 681 21.47 -18.68 -17.76
N GLU A 682 22.34 -17.94 -17.08
CA GLU A 682 22.37 -16.47 -17.17
C GLU A 682 22.72 -15.98 -18.57
N LYS A 683 23.67 -16.60 -19.27
CA LYS A 683 24.13 -16.13 -20.58
C LYS A 683 23.35 -16.73 -21.76
N ALA A 684 22.56 -17.77 -21.52
CA ALA A 684 21.85 -18.51 -22.55
C ALA A 684 20.94 -17.62 -23.41
N THR A 685 20.94 -17.95 -24.69
CA THR A 685 20.07 -17.48 -25.76
C THR A 685 19.23 -18.65 -26.31
N LYS A 686 18.32 -18.41 -27.25
CA LYS A 686 17.47 -19.47 -27.82
C LYS A 686 18.23 -20.55 -28.61
N SER A 687 19.51 -20.33 -28.94
CA SER A 687 20.37 -21.32 -29.59
C SER A 687 21.15 -22.20 -28.61
N ASP A 688 21.15 -21.88 -27.33
CA ASP A 688 21.89 -22.62 -26.31
C ASP A 688 21.06 -23.79 -25.75
N THR A 689 21.74 -24.83 -25.26
CA THR A 689 21.13 -26.03 -24.70
C THR A 689 20.24 -25.78 -23.48
N GLU A 690 20.48 -24.68 -22.77
CA GLU A 690 19.72 -24.25 -21.60
C GLU A 690 18.32 -23.77 -22.00
N TYR A 691 18.12 -23.28 -23.21
CA TYR A 691 16.81 -22.91 -23.71
C TYR A 691 15.93 -24.15 -23.87
N GLN A 692 14.76 -24.14 -23.25
CA GLN A 692 13.83 -25.26 -23.27
C GLN A 692 12.73 -25.03 -24.31
N TYR A 693 11.90 -24.00 -24.13
CA TYR A 693 10.78 -23.68 -25.02
C TYR A 693 10.20 -22.28 -24.74
N THR A 694 9.19 -21.90 -25.53
CA THR A 694 8.42 -20.65 -25.38
C THR A 694 6.98 -20.95 -25.00
N LEU A 695 6.46 -20.23 -24.01
CA LEU A 695 5.03 -20.11 -23.77
C LEU A 695 4.48 -18.96 -24.63
N HIS A 696 3.37 -19.22 -25.34
CA HIS A 696 2.80 -18.33 -26.35
C HIS A 696 1.50 -17.64 -25.91
N ASP A 697 1.06 -17.91 -24.70
CA ASP A 697 -0.14 -17.38 -24.06
C ASP A 697 0.32 -16.63 -22.80
N ASP A 698 -0.23 -15.44 -22.56
CA ASP A 698 0.19 -14.53 -21.50
C ASP A 698 -0.27 -14.97 -20.09
N GLU A 699 -1.19 -15.93 -20.02
CA GLU A 699 -1.63 -16.56 -18.78
C GLU A 699 -0.86 -17.84 -18.44
N GLU A 700 -0.21 -18.49 -19.43
CA GLU A 700 0.58 -19.70 -19.21
C GLU A 700 1.83 -19.39 -18.39
N ASN A 701 2.01 -20.13 -17.29
CA ASN A 701 3.15 -19.91 -16.39
C ASN A 701 3.64 -21.15 -15.65
N VAL A 702 3.18 -22.34 -16.06
CA VAL A 702 3.61 -23.63 -15.50
C VAL A 702 4.60 -24.26 -16.46
N LEU A 703 5.81 -24.55 -15.97
CA LEU A 703 6.93 -25.01 -16.77
C LEU A 703 7.36 -26.41 -16.32
N SER A 704 7.28 -27.40 -17.21
CA SER A 704 7.68 -28.78 -16.90
C SER A 704 9.19 -28.90 -16.74
N LEU A 705 9.60 -29.66 -15.73
CA LEU A 705 10.99 -29.98 -15.46
C LEU A 705 11.38 -31.35 -16.04
N PRO A 706 12.65 -31.53 -16.43
CA PRO A 706 13.20 -32.87 -16.68
C PRO A 706 13.33 -33.64 -15.35
N THR A 707 13.69 -34.92 -15.43
CA THR A 707 14.02 -35.71 -14.24
C THR A 707 15.19 -35.08 -13.48
N LEU A 708 14.97 -34.81 -12.19
CA LEU A 708 15.95 -34.17 -11.30
C LEU A 708 16.78 -35.22 -10.54
N LYS A 709 18.02 -34.84 -10.19
CA LYS A 709 18.92 -35.66 -9.37
C LYS A 709 18.88 -35.17 -7.93
N LYS A 710 18.62 -36.07 -6.98
CA LYS A 710 18.69 -35.77 -5.55
C LYS A 710 20.05 -35.16 -5.15
N GLY A 711 20.04 -34.18 -4.26
CA GLY A 711 21.24 -33.50 -3.75
C GLY A 711 21.87 -32.52 -4.75
N SER A 712 21.12 -32.10 -5.78
CA SER A 712 21.63 -31.21 -6.83
C SER A 712 21.00 -29.82 -6.75
N GLN A 713 21.73 -28.82 -7.23
CA GLN A 713 21.25 -27.46 -7.41
C GLN A 713 20.91 -27.22 -8.89
N TYR A 714 19.79 -26.56 -9.13
CA TYR A 714 19.31 -26.20 -10.46
C TYR A 714 19.08 -24.70 -10.55
N PHE A 715 19.36 -24.14 -11.72
CA PHE A 715 19.19 -22.73 -12.05
C PHE A 715 18.21 -22.60 -13.21
N TRP A 716 17.39 -21.55 -13.16
CA TRP A 716 16.42 -21.30 -14.20
C TRP A 716 16.11 -19.82 -14.35
N ARG A 717 15.67 -19.46 -15.55
CA ARG A 717 15.37 -18.08 -15.94
C ARG A 717 14.18 -18.10 -16.88
N VAL A 718 13.35 -17.06 -16.80
CA VAL A 718 12.27 -16.86 -17.75
C VAL A 718 12.36 -15.44 -18.31
N ASP A 719 12.55 -15.30 -19.62
CA ASP A 719 12.53 -13.98 -20.25
C ASP A 719 11.10 -13.62 -20.67
N ALA A 720 10.66 -12.40 -20.39
CA ALA A 720 9.36 -11.90 -20.83
C ALA A 720 9.52 -11.17 -22.17
N GLN A 721 8.71 -11.51 -23.18
CA GLN A 721 8.62 -10.76 -24.43
C GLN A 721 7.35 -9.89 -24.38
N ARG A 722 7.47 -8.63 -24.79
CA ARG A 722 6.34 -7.72 -25.00
C ARG A 722 6.53 -6.99 -26.32
N GLN A 723 5.58 -7.13 -27.24
CA GLN A 723 5.61 -6.45 -28.54
C GLN A 723 6.95 -6.64 -29.27
N GLY A 724 7.49 -7.87 -29.22
CA GLY A 724 8.78 -8.23 -29.83
C GLY A 724 10.03 -7.82 -29.04
N THR A 725 9.91 -7.02 -27.99
CA THR A 725 11.03 -6.66 -27.11
C THR A 725 11.20 -7.71 -26.01
N ASN A 726 12.41 -8.26 -25.86
CA ASN A 726 12.73 -9.24 -24.81
C ASN A 726 13.28 -8.54 -23.57
N TYR A 727 12.69 -8.84 -22.42
CA TYR A 727 13.14 -8.45 -21.10
C TYR A 727 13.68 -9.68 -20.38
N LYS A 728 14.99 -9.70 -20.18
CA LYS A 728 15.69 -10.80 -19.55
C LYS A 728 15.24 -10.97 -18.10
N GLY A 729 14.91 -12.21 -17.71
CA GLY A 729 14.53 -12.54 -16.34
C GLY A 729 15.72 -12.61 -15.39
N ASP A 730 15.41 -12.59 -14.09
CA ASP A 730 16.39 -12.95 -13.06
C ASP A 730 16.67 -14.45 -13.09
N VAL A 731 17.88 -14.85 -12.68
CA VAL A 731 18.23 -16.28 -12.52
C VAL A 731 17.85 -16.72 -11.12
N TRP A 732 16.90 -17.64 -11.03
CA TRP A 732 16.46 -18.27 -9.79
C TRP A 732 17.10 -19.65 -9.64
N ASN A 733 17.07 -20.19 -8.43
CA ASN A 733 17.63 -21.51 -8.15
C ASN A 733 16.86 -22.26 -7.07
N PHE A 734 17.00 -23.58 -7.04
CA PHE A 734 16.52 -24.44 -5.96
C PHE A 734 17.40 -25.68 -5.81
N ASN A 735 17.30 -26.32 -4.64
CA ASN A 735 17.99 -27.57 -4.30
C ASN A 735 17.00 -28.75 -4.24
N THR A 736 17.50 -29.97 -4.41
CA THR A 736 16.71 -31.24 -4.48
C THR A 736 17.23 -32.33 -3.55
#